data_AF-A0A1W6BGG1-F1
#
_entry.id   AF-A0A1W6BGG1-F1
#
_cell.length_a   1.000
_cell.length_b   1.000
_cell.length_c   1.000
_cell.angle_alpha   90.00
_cell.angle_beta   90.00
_cell.angle_gamma   90.00
#
_symmetry.space_group_name_H-M   'P 1'
#
loop_
_entity.id
_entity.type
_entity.pdbx_description
1 polymer ?
#
loop_
_entity_poly.entity_id
_entity_poly.type
_entity_poly.pdbx_seq_one_letter_code
_entity_poly.pdbx_strand_id
1 'polypeptide(L)'
;MKYPILLPNIFDYPFTYESESKLNIGDYVNVPFGSKTITGVVWDKFEENNNKNFKIKSIKEKLNILSLKKQTINFLNWFSYYNLIPLGMTLRLHFLSGKAIEMQKKEEYQKYSKKFGKHQFNLSNEQIKAYKEIIKKDDKFRVHLLQGTTGSGKTIVYFNSIKKILDQGKQSLILLPEIGLTGEFEKKFKNFFGFEAAIWHSKITPKMKKIIWSGLASGEIKVVIGARSSLFLPFKNLGLITVDEEHDQSYKQDEGVIYNARDMAIARASNENIPINLVTAVPSIETYANVKNEKYYHSRLKRRYKDAKLPNHHIIDLNQYKLAKKSFISSKTLEKVNEHLLKGDQILFFINRRGFAPYVLCKKCLNVFSCPNCSINLVYHKNNKKLLCHYCGYSSNLNRKCKKQDNCEFIFSGPGVEKIAEEVEILFPNKKINIFSSDTMNKASGKKILDKIISGEINILIGTQLISKGFHFPNLNCIIVLDIDLTSQGHDLRSAEKNLQLYHQLSGRAGRAGKPANIYFQTLNIKTEVIDQITHQDPFKFLDHELELRKQNNLPPFERFVSLILTSEDEKLLYDEALKFKNKLVSKISEKILGPVNAPVFRIKRKFRSRLLIRAKKNSNIQKKLKMILKEIKFSKGMKLIVDVDPVSFN
;
A
#
# COMPACT_ATOMS: atom_id res chain seq x y z
N MET A 1 22.33 -23.63 30.59
CA MET A 1 20.86 -23.68 30.40
C MET A 1 20.55 -23.73 28.90
N LYS A 2 19.42 -24.33 28.49
CA LYS A 2 18.98 -24.37 27.08
C LYS A 2 18.03 -23.21 26.78
N TYR A 3 18.14 -22.64 25.58
CA TYR A 3 17.34 -21.50 25.13
C TYR A 3 16.84 -21.73 23.69
N PRO A 4 15.58 -21.35 23.38
CA PRO A 4 15.08 -21.37 22.03
C PRO A 4 15.48 -20.08 21.30
N ILE A 5 16.30 -20.17 20.27
CA ILE A 5 16.77 -19.02 19.51
C ILE A 5 16.11 -19.01 18.13
N LEU A 6 15.27 -18.00 17.89
CA LEU A 6 14.70 -17.77 16.58
C LEU A 6 15.72 -17.04 15.69
N LEU A 7 15.96 -17.58 14.50
CA LEU A 7 16.86 -17.01 13.50
C LEU A 7 16.08 -16.35 12.36
N PRO A 8 16.58 -15.25 11.75
CA PRO A 8 15.89 -14.51 10.70
C PRO A 8 15.97 -15.23 9.32
N ASN A 9 15.50 -16.47 9.25
CA ASN A 9 15.61 -17.36 8.09
C ASN A 9 14.26 -18.04 7.76
N ILE A 10 14.21 -18.91 6.74
CA ILE A 10 12.97 -19.53 6.22
C ILE A 10 12.35 -20.61 7.13
N PHE A 11 12.83 -20.76 8.36
CA PHE A 11 12.32 -21.76 9.31
C PHE A 11 11.13 -21.22 10.09
N ASP A 12 10.19 -22.11 10.41
CA ASP A 12 8.96 -21.79 11.17
C ASP A 12 9.07 -22.15 12.66
N TYR A 13 10.29 -22.33 13.15
CA TYR A 13 10.58 -22.72 14.53
C TYR A 13 11.93 -22.16 14.99
N PRO A 14 12.11 -21.94 16.30
CA PRO A 14 13.40 -21.59 16.88
C PRO A 14 14.29 -22.83 17.07
N PHE A 15 15.60 -22.62 17.09
CA PHE A 15 16.60 -23.67 17.31
C PHE A 15 17.05 -23.69 18.77
N THR A 16 17.35 -24.86 19.31
CA THR A 16 17.84 -25.01 20.70
C THR A 16 19.35 -24.75 20.76
N TYR A 17 19.75 -23.80 21.60
CA TYR A 17 21.15 -23.51 21.94
C TYR A 17 21.37 -23.58 23.45
N GLU A 18 22.62 -23.67 23.89
CA GLU A 18 22.99 -23.62 25.31
C GLU A 18 23.77 -22.34 25.64
N SER A 19 23.62 -21.84 26.86
CA SER A 19 24.48 -20.78 27.40
C SER A 19 24.68 -20.98 28.90
N GLU A 20 25.86 -20.63 29.37
CA GLU A 20 26.20 -20.54 30.80
C GLU A 20 25.55 -19.31 31.43
N SER A 21 25.38 -18.24 30.66
CA SER A 21 24.72 -17.01 31.11
C SER A 21 23.21 -17.16 31.16
N LYS A 22 22.58 -16.48 32.13
CA LYS A 22 21.12 -16.36 32.20
C LYS A 22 20.63 -15.38 31.13
N LEU A 23 19.77 -15.84 30.23
CA LEU A 23 19.17 -15.03 29.17
C LEU A 23 17.66 -14.91 29.39
N ASN A 24 17.11 -13.77 28.98
CA ASN A 24 15.68 -13.49 29.04
C ASN A 24 15.06 -13.57 27.65
N ILE A 25 13.74 -13.85 27.61
CA ILE A 25 12.96 -13.77 26.38
C ILE A 25 13.13 -12.38 25.76
N GLY A 26 13.42 -12.35 24.46
CA GLY A 26 13.67 -11.14 23.70
C GLY A 26 15.13 -10.70 23.65
N ASP A 27 16.04 -11.33 24.41
CA ASP A 27 17.47 -11.01 24.32
C ASP A 27 18.00 -11.32 22.91
N TYR A 28 18.76 -10.39 22.35
CA TYR A 28 19.46 -10.59 21.09
C TYR A 28 20.79 -11.30 21.34
N VAL A 29 21.08 -12.33 20.56
CA VAL A 29 22.27 -13.17 20.75
C VAL A 29 22.94 -13.50 19.41
N ASN A 30 24.25 -13.67 19.42
CA ASN A 30 24.98 -14.22 18.27
C ASN A 30 25.20 -15.73 18.46
N VAL A 31 24.82 -16.52 17.47
CA VAL A 31 24.90 -17.98 17.53
C VAL A 31 25.53 -18.57 16.26
N PRO A 32 26.22 -19.72 16.35
CA PRO A 32 26.72 -20.43 15.18
C PRO A 32 25.58 -21.12 14.42
N PHE A 33 25.49 -20.90 13.11
CA PHE A 33 24.53 -21.56 12.23
C PHE A 33 25.20 -21.93 10.90
N GLY A 34 25.38 -23.24 10.66
CA GLY A 34 26.29 -23.73 9.60
C GLY A 34 27.71 -23.24 9.83
N SER A 35 28.32 -22.63 8.80
CA SER A 35 29.64 -22.00 8.84
C SER A 35 29.64 -20.53 9.26
N LYS A 36 28.47 -19.94 9.51
CA LYS A 36 28.32 -18.50 9.79
C LYS A 36 27.90 -18.26 11.24
N THR A 37 28.18 -17.04 11.72
CA THR A 37 27.57 -16.52 12.94
C THR A 37 26.39 -15.65 12.55
N ILE A 38 25.22 -15.91 13.14
CA ILE A 38 23.98 -15.20 12.83
C ILE A 38 23.40 -14.63 14.13
N THR A 39 22.87 -13.42 14.06
CA THR A 39 22.10 -12.84 15.16
C THR A 39 20.71 -13.47 15.22
N GLY A 40 20.33 -13.97 16.39
CA GLY A 40 19.01 -14.48 16.72
C GLY A 40 18.40 -13.75 17.91
N VAL A 41 17.17 -14.14 18.26
CA VAL A 41 16.46 -13.64 19.45
C VAL A 41 16.03 -14.82 20.30
N VAL A 42 16.23 -14.74 21.62
CA VAL A 42 15.68 -15.69 22.58
C VAL A 42 14.15 -15.63 22.51
N TRP A 43 13.53 -16.72 22.08
CA TRP A 43 12.10 -16.80 21.78
C TRP A 43 11.28 -17.29 22.98
N ASP A 44 9.95 -17.28 22.85
CA ASP A 44 9.03 -17.63 23.93
C ASP A 44 8.75 -19.14 24.06
N LYS A 45 9.02 -19.92 23.02
CA LYS A 45 8.76 -21.36 22.96
C LYS A 45 9.89 -22.11 22.26
N PHE A 46 10.11 -23.36 22.65
CA PHE A 46 10.97 -24.30 21.93
C PHE A 46 10.28 -24.84 20.67
N GLU A 47 11.05 -25.47 19.77
CA GLU A 47 10.48 -26.28 18.69
C GLU A 47 9.64 -27.41 19.30
N GLU A 48 8.42 -27.62 18.77
CA GLU A 48 7.49 -28.65 19.28
C GLU A 48 7.97 -30.08 18.99
N ASN A 49 8.96 -30.26 18.11
CA ASN A 49 9.36 -31.56 17.59
C ASN A 49 10.66 -32.05 18.24
N ASN A 50 10.53 -32.84 19.32
CA ASN A 50 11.65 -33.30 20.14
C ASN A 50 12.35 -34.57 19.64
N ASN A 51 11.88 -35.18 18.54
CA ASN A 51 12.34 -36.51 18.08
C ASN A 51 13.71 -36.51 17.37
N LYS A 52 14.54 -35.48 17.55
CA LYS A 52 15.81 -35.34 16.83
C LYS A 52 16.98 -35.14 17.80
N ASN A 53 17.86 -36.13 17.89
CA ASN A 53 19.13 -36.03 18.61
C ASN A 53 20.12 -35.19 17.80
N PHE A 54 20.13 -33.89 18.05
CA PHE A 54 21.13 -32.97 17.48
C PHE A 54 22.15 -32.55 18.53
N LYS A 55 23.41 -32.40 18.09
CA LYS A 55 24.44 -31.73 18.91
C LYS A 55 24.05 -30.27 19.11
N ILE A 56 23.75 -29.91 20.35
CA ILE A 56 23.44 -28.53 20.74
C ILE A 56 24.74 -27.72 20.67
N LYS A 57 24.67 -26.52 20.09
CA LYS A 57 25.78 -25.57 20.06
C LYS A 57 25.58 -24.50 21.12
N SER A 58 26.68 -23.93 21.59
CA SER A 58 26.65 -22.86 22.58
C SER A 58 26.41 -21.48 21.92
N ILE A 59 25.72 -20.60 22.64
CA ILE A 59 25.55 -19.18 22.28
C ILE A 59 26.89 -18.47 22.45
N LYS A 60 27.32 -17.69 21.46
CA LYS A 60 28.62 -17.01 21.49
C LYS A 60 28.61 -15.82 22.42
N GLU A 61 27.61 -14.96 22.29
CA GLU A 61 27.49 -13.73 23.08
C GLU A 61 26.05 -13.20 23.08
N LYS A 62 25.69 -12.48 24.14
CA LYS A 62 24.51 -11.62 24.22
C LYS A 62 24.89 -10.23 23.71
N LEU A 63 24.07 -9.68 22.80
CA LEU A 63 24.28 -8.33 22.30
C LEU A 63 23.83 -7.28 23.31
N ASN A 64 24.56 -6.17 23.41
CA ASN A 64 24.21 -5.04 24.27
C ASN A 64 23.10 -4.17 23.64
N ILE A 65 21.91 -4.76 23.51
CA ILE A 65 20.72 -4.17 22.91
C ILE A 65 19.55 -4.45 23.84
N LEU A 66 18.62 -3.50 23.97
CA LEU A 66 17.41 -3.71 24.75
C LEU A 66 16.61 -4.88 24.19
N SER A 67 16.20 -5.80 25.07
CA SER A 67 15.48 -7.01 24.71
C SER A 67 14.17 -6.68 23.98
N LEU A 68 13.83 -7.50 23.00
CA LEU A 68 12.57 -7.41 22.30
C LEU A 68 11.41 -7.70 23.26
N LYS A 69 10.41 -6.81 23.28
CA LYS A 69 9.24 -7.01 24.14
C LYS A 69 8.49 -8.29 23.82
N LYS A 70 7.93 -8.91 24.85
CA LYS A 70 7.01 -10.05 24.74
C LYS A 70 5.79 -9.74 23.87
N GLN A 71 5.25 -8.52 23.97
CA GLN A 71 4.13 -8.07 23.13
C GLN A 71 4.52 -8.05 21.64
N THR A 72 5.73 -7.59 21.31
CA THR A 72 6.25 -7.64 19.94
C THR A 72 6.45 -9.08 19.47
N ILE A 73 6.98 -9.96 20.32
CA ILE A 73 7.11 -11.40 20.03
C ILE A 73 5.74 -12.02 19.75
N ASN A 74 4.73 -11.73 20.58
CA ASN A 74 3.34 -12.18 20.37
C ASN A 74 2.78 -11.68 19.03
N PHE A 75 3.01 -10.42 18.69
CA PHE A 75 2.62 -9.88 17.38
C PHE A 75 3.31 -10.61 16.23
N LEU A 76 4.62 -10.88 16.31
CA LEU A 76 5.36 -11.60 15.26
C LEU A 76 4.89 -13.06 15.14
N ASN A 77 4.61 -13.74 16.26
CA ASN A 77 4.00 -15.07 16.30
C ASN A 77 2.63 -15.06 15.60
N TRP A 78 1.77 -14.10 15.96
CA TRP A 78 0.44 -13.95 15.34
C TRP A 78 0.54 -13.61 13.86
N PHE A 79 1.45 -12.71 13.47
CA PHE A 79 1.68 -12.31 12.09
C PHE A 79 2.09 -13.50 11.21
N SER A 80 3.05 -14.31 11.69
CA SER A 80 3.51 -15.52 11.03
C SER A 80 2.36 -16.51 10.84
N TYR A 81 1.60 -16.76 11.90
CA TYR A 81 0.45 -17.66 11.87
C TYR A 81 -0.65 -17.18 10.91
N TYR A 82 -1.02 -15.90 10.99
CA TYR A 82 -2.11 -15.34 10.20
C TYR A 82 -1.81 -15.35 8.70
N ASN A 83 -0.59 -14.93 8.32
CA ASN A 83 -0.19 -14.84 6.91
C ASN A 83 0.38 -16.15 6.35
N LEU A 84 0.49 -17.21 7.18
CA LEU A 84 1.08 -18.50 6.80
C LEU A 84 2.53 -18.35 6.30
N ILE A 85 3.32 -17.55 7.01
CA ILE A 85 4.70 -17.22 6.67
C ILE A 85 5.62 -17.82 7.74
N PRO A 86 6.78 -18.39 7.36
CA PRO A 86 7.72 -18.92 8.34
C PRO A 86 8.11 -17.87 9.38
N LEU A 87 8.09 -18.28 10.65
CA LEU A 87 8.36 -17.41 11.79
C LEU A 87 9.69 -16.65 11.70
N GLY A 88 10.76 -17.29 11.22
CA GLY A 88 12.05 -16.63 11.02
C GLY A 88 12.03 -15.55 9.93
N MET A 89 11.18 -15.67 8.91
CA MET A 89 10.99 -14.60 7.92
C MET A 89 10.27 -13.40 8.52
N THR A 90 9.43 -13.62 9.52
CA THR A 90 8.77 -12.55 10.28
C THR A 90 9.78 -11.80 11.14
N LEU A 91 10.69 -12.50 11.83
CA LEU A 91 11.80 -11.88 12.55
C LEU A 91 12.72 -11.08 11.61
N ARG A 92 12.93 -11.56 10.38
CA ARG A 92 13.73 -10.84 9.38
C ARG A 92 13.16 -9.45 9.03
N LEU A 93 11.84 -9.25 9.11
CA LEU A 93 11.21 -7.94 8.89
C LEU A 93 11.51 -6.94 10.02
N HIS A 94 11.76 -7.46 11.23
CA HIS A 94 12.14 -6.68 12.40
C HIS A 94 13.61 -6.23 12.35
N PHE A 95 14.47 -7.03 11.71
CA PHE A 95 15.90 -6.77 11.61
C PHE A 95 16.24 -5.76 10.50
N LEU A 96 17.34 -5.04 10.69
CA LEU A 96 17.91 -4.18 9.66
C LEU A 96 19.11 -4.88 9.03
N SER A 97 19.00 -5.20 7.74
CA SER A 97 20.03 -5.93 6.99
C SER A 97 20.45 -7.26 7.65
N GLY A 98 19.53 -7.91 8.37
CA GLY A 98 19.77 -9.21 9.02
C GLY A 98 20.56 -9.13 10.33
N LYS A 99 20.74 -7.94 10.92
CA LYS A 99 21.36 -7.75 12.23
C LYS A 99 20.49 -6.90 13.15
N ALA A 100 20.62 -7.14 14.45
CA ALA A 100 20.21 -6.18 15.47
C ALA A 100 21.28 -5.07 15.55
N ILE A 101 20.88 -3.86 15.93
CA ILE A 101 21.76 -2.69 15.88
C ILE A 101 22.00 -2.19 17.28
N GLU A 102 23.28 -2.05 17.61
CA GLU A 102 23.75 -1.46 18.85
C GLU A 102 23.32 0.00 19.00
N MET A 103 23.24 0.45 20.25
CA MET A 103 22.86 1.82 20.57
C MET A 103 23.80 2.83 19.89
N GLN A 104 23.24 3.90 19.35
CA GLN A 104 24.03 5.00 18.78
C GLN A 104 24.24 6.10 19.82
N LYS A 105 25.17 7.03 19.54
CA LYS A 105 25.45 8.18 20.41
C LYS A 105 24.22 9.06 20.57
N LYS A 106 23.98 9.58 21.79
CA LYS A 106 22.81 10.42 22.10
C LYS A 106 22.69 11.68 21.23
N GLU A 107 23.81 12.23 20.79
CA GLU A 107 23.87 13.39 19.88
C GLU A 107 23.07 13.16 18.58
N GLU A 108 23.06 11.93 18.06
CA GLU A 108 22.35 11.60 16.82
C GLU A 108 20.82 11.67 16.96
N TYR A 109 20.30 11.69 18.19
CA TYR A 109 18.88 11.77 18.49
C TYR A 109 18.38 13.19 18.76
N GLN A 110 19.25 14.19 18.91
CA GLN A 110 18.87 15.54 19.39
C GLN A 110 17.77 16.21 18.55
N LYS A 111 17.77 16.02 17.22
CA LYS A 111 16.73 16.57 16.33
C LYS A 111 15.33 15.95 16.53
N TYR A 112 15.26 14.79 17.17
CA TYR A 112 14.03 14.08 17.52
C TYR A 112 13.56 14.37 18.95
N SER A 113 14.34 15.14 19.70
CA SER A 113 14.00 15.49 21.08
C SER A 113 12.72 16.31 21.12
N LYS A 114 11.85 15.96 22.08
CA LYS A 114 10.54 16.57 22.27
C LYS A 114 10.73 18.03 22.73
N LYS A 115 10.51 18.97 21.82
CA LYS A 115 10.31 20.40 22.15
C LYS A 115 8.97 20.82 21.59
N PHE A 116 7.96 20.98 22.45
CA PHE A 116 6.67 21.48 21.98
C PHE A 116 6.80 22.92 21.50
N GLY A 117 6.36 23.18 20.28
CA GLY A 117 6.16 24.54 19.80
C GLY A 117 5.05 25.25 20.58
N LYS A 118 5.13 26.58 20.70
CA LYS A 118 4.09 27.42 21.33
C LYS A 118 2.80 27.55 20.49
N HIS A 119 2.70 26.92 19.33
CA HIS A 119 1.54 27.07 18.44
C HIS A 119 0.31 26.33 18.97
N GLN A 120 -0.69 27.08 19.42
CA GLN A 120 -2.03 26.56 19.68
C GLN A 120 -2.84 26.53 18.37
N PHE A 121 -3.24 25.32 17.96
CA PHE A 121 -4.22 25.14 16.88
C PHE A 121 -5.60 25.02 17.51
N ASN A 122 -6.45 26.02 17.30
CA ASN A 122 -7.84 25.97 17.76
C ASN A 122 -8.64 25.00 16.89
N LEU A 123 -9.25 24.00 17.54
CA LEU A 123 -10.13 23.04 16.90
C LEU A 123 -11.53 23.64 16.72
N SER A 124 -12.21 23.32 15.62
CA SER A 124 -13.63 23.63 15.47
C SER A 124 -14.49 22.78 16.43
N ASN A 125 -15.74 23.18 16.71
CA ASN A 125 -16.65 22.40 17.55
C ASN A 125 -16.82 20.94 17.06
N GLU A 126 -16.87 20.73 15.74
CA GLU A 126 -16.95 19.39 15.14
C GLU A 126 -15.66 18.60 15.37
N GLN A 127 -14.50 19.24 15.23
CA GLN A 127 -13.20 18.62 15.50
C GLN A 127 -12.99 18.32 16.98
N ILE A 128 -13.48 19.17 17.89
CA ILE A 128 -13.47 18.94 19.33
C ILE A 128 -14.31 17.70 19.66
N LYS A 129 -15.51 17.58 19.09
CA LYS A 129 -16.37 16.42 19.28
C LYS A 129 -15.68 15.14 18.77
N ALA A 130 -15.14 15.15 17.56
CA ALA A 130 -14.41 14.01 17.01
C ALA A 130 -13.17 13.66 17.84
N TYR A 131 -12.41 14.66 18.30
CA TYR A 131 -11.28 14.46 19.19
C TYR A 131 -11.69 13.79 20.49
N LYS A 132 -12.77 14.28 21.13
CA LYS A 132 -13.34 13.69 22.35
C LYS A 132 -13.74 12.22 22.14
N GLU A 133 -14.36 11.89 21.02
CA GLU A 133 -14.70 10.49 20.69
C GLU A 133 -13.45 9.62 20.47
N ILE A 134 -12.45 10.13 19.74
CA ILE A 134 -11.20 9.41 19.51
C ILE A 134 -10.52 9.08 20.82
N ILE A 135 -10.44 10.03 21.75
CA ILE A 135 -9.67 9.82 22.98
C ILE A 135 -10.37 8.97 24.05
N LYS A 136 -11.63 8.56 23.81
CA LYS A 136 -12.33 7.62 24.70
C LYS A 136 -11.63 6.28 24.67
N LYS A 137 -11.44 5.67 25.85
CA LYS A 137 -10.84 4.34 26.00
C LYS A 137 -9.43 4.22 25.38
N ASP A 138 -8.64 5.29 25.43
CA ASP A 138 -7.23 5.31 24.99
C ASP A 138 -6.29 4.47 25.88
N ASP A 139 -6.79 3.96 26.99
CA ASP A 139 -6.06 3.13 27.95
C ASP A 139 -5.98 1.65 27.55
N LYS A 140 -6.78 1.21 26.57
CA LYS A 140 -6.86 -0.18 26.10
C LYS A 140 -6.88 -0.24 24.57
N PHE A 141 -6.83 -1.46 24.03
CA PHE A 141 -7.04 -1.69 22.61
C PHE A 141 -8.42 -1.18 22.16
N ARG A 142 -8.42 -0.32 21.14
CA ARG A 142 -9.60 0.11 20.41
C ARG A 142 -9.23 0.40 18.97
N VAL A 143 -10.18 0.23 18.06
CA VAL A 143 -10.07 0.69 16.68
C VAL A 143 -11.08 1.82 16.47
N HIS A 144 -10.61 2.97 16.01
CA HIS A 144 -11.46 4.12 15.75
C HIS A 144 -11.26 4.64 14.32
N LEU A 145 -12.34 4.72 13.55
CA LEU A 145 -12.39 5.36 12.24
C LEU A 145 -12.64 6.87 12.40
N LEU A 146 -11.64 7.68 12.10
CA LEU A 146 -11.79 9.11 11.87
C LEU A 146 -12.08 9.34 10.38
N GLN A 147 -13.36 9.47 10.06
CA GLN A 147 -13.80 9.82 8.73
C GLN A 147 -13.93 11.34 8.59
N GLY A 148 -13.54 11.89 7.46
CA GLY A 148 -13.84 13.28 7.15
C GLY A 148 -13.49 13.64 5.72
N THR A 149 -14.27 14.53 5.12
CA THR A 149 -14.02 14.99 3.75
C THR A 149 -12.60 15.56 3.64
N THR A 150 -11.97 15.50 2.47
CA THR A 150 -10.62 16.05 2.28
C THR A 150 -10.62 17.54 2.63
N GLY A 151 -9.68 17.98 3.48
CA GLY A 151 -9.65 19.35 3.98
C GLY A 151 -10.46 19.60 5.26
N SER A 152 -11.24 18.65 5.79
CA SER A 152 -11.95 18.78 7.08
C SER A 152 -11.06 18.91 8.33
N GLY A 153 -9.74 18.79 8.18
CA GLY A 153 -8.78 18.91 9.28
C GLY A 153 -8.54 17.62 10.08
N LYS A 154 -8.82 16.44 9.49
CA LYS A 154 -8.50 15.12 10.10
C LYS A 154 -7.10 15.06 10.73
N THR A 155 -6.10 15.58 10.03
CA THR A 155 -4.71 15.65 10.48
C THR A 155 -4.54 16.36 11.82
N ILE A 156 -5.23 17.49 12.01
CA ILE A 156 -5.13 18.27 13.25
C ILE A 156 -5.77 17.48 14.40
N VAL A 157 -6.89 16.79 14.15
CA VAL A 157 -7.57 15.96 15.15
C VAL A 157 -6.67 14.80 15.61
N TYR A 158 -6.10 14.03 14.70
CA TYR A 158 -5.23 12.92 15.12
C TYR A 158 -3.87 13.39 15.64
N PHE A 159 -3.34 14.55 15.21
CA PHE A 159 -2.15 15.16 15.82
C PHE A 159 -2.40 15.51 17.30
N ASN A 160 -3.58 16.01 17.65
CA ASN A 160 -3.94 16.22 19.06
C ASN A 160 -4.03 14.90 19.85
N SER A 161 -4.51 13.82 19.22
CA SER A 161 -4.50 12.47 19.84
C SER A 161 -3.06 12.00 20.09
N ILE A 162 -2.17 12.19 19.11
CA ILE A 162 -0.73 11.89 19.27
C ILE A 162 -0.10 12.74 20.36
N LYS A 163 -0.39 14.05 20.42
CA LYS A 163 0.11 14.95 21.47
C LYS A 163 -0.18 14.42 22.88
N LYS A 164 -1.43 14.01 23.13
CA LYS A 164 -1.84 13.37 24.40
C LYS A 164 -0.99 12.13 24.75
N ILE A 165 -0.70 11.28 23.76
CA ILE A 165 0.12 10.07 23.95
C ILE A 165 1.58 10.43 24.23
N LEU A 166 2.11 11.45 23.57
CA LEU A 166 3.45 11.97 23.82
C LEU A 166 3.57 12.59 25.21
N ASP A 167 2.51 13.20 25.74
CA ASP A 167 2.46 13.76 27.10
C ASP A 167 2.50 12.69 28.18
N GLN A 168 2.05 11.48 27.86
CA GLN A 168 2.24 10.28 28.69
C GLN A 168 3.65 9.66 28.56
N GLY A 169 4.57 10.30 27.85
CA GLY A 169 5.94 9.79 27.62
C GLY A 169 6.04 8.60 26.65
N LYS A 170 4.93 8.21 26.02
CA LYS A 170 4.84 7.10 25.06
C LYS A 170 5.30 7.54 23.65
N GLN A 171 5.48 6.55 22.78
CA GLN A 171 5.82 6.73 21.37
C GLN A 171 4.59 6.54 20.48
N SER A 172 4.61 7.12 19.28
CA SER A 172 3.53 6.97 18.29
C SER A 172 4.07 6.57 16.93
N LEU A 173 3.31 5.75 16.21
CA LEU A 173 3.55 5.40 14.81
C LEU A 173 2.46 6.01 13.93
N ILE A 174 2.87 6.76 12.90
CA ILE A 174 2.00 7.22 11.82
C ILE A 174 2.36 6.45 10.56
N LEU A 175 1.45 5.60 10.10
CA LEU A 175 1.52 4.93 8.82
C LEU A 175 0.90 5.83 7.75
N LEU A 176 1.68 6.07 6.69
CA LEU A 176 1.23 6.74 5.48
C LEU A 176 1.49 5.83 4.27
N PRO A 177 0.71 5.95 3.18
CA PRO A 177 1.10 5.42 1.88
C PRO A 177 2.50 5.93 1.52
N GLU A 178 3.33 5.14 0.83
CA GLU A 178 4.71 5.55 0.49
C GLU A 178 4.78 6.90 -0.24
N ILE A 179 3.75 7.22 -1.02
CA ILE A 179 3.58 8.48 -1.75
C ILE A 179 3.17 9.64 -0.83
N GLY A 180 2.50 9.35 0.28
CA GLY A 180 2.07 10.32 1.29
C GLY A 180 3.21 10.83 2.18
N LEU A 181 4.38 10.17 2.14
CA LEU A 181 5.62 10.61 2.81
C LEU A 181 6.25 11.79 2.05
N THR A 182 5.52 12.89 1.96
CA THR A 182 5.96 14.13 1.31
C THR A 182 6.61 15.06 2.34
N GLY A 183 7.54 15.91 1.87
CA GLY A 183 8.10 16.96 2.72
C GLY A 183 7.05 17.97 3.23
N GLU A 184 5.88 18.05 2.59
CA GLU A 184 4.77 18.88 3.07
C GLU A 184 4.17 18.31 4.36
N PHE A 185 4.01 16.98 4.44
CA PHE A 185 3.54 16.34 5.66
C PHE A 185 4.55 16.51 6.81
N GLU A 186 5.83 16.35 6.52
CA GLU A 186 6.92 16.57 7.49
C GLU A 186 6.91 18.01 8.03
N LYS A 187 6.73 19.01 7.15
CA LYS A 187 6.58 20.42 7.55
C LYS A 187 5.34 20.63 8.43
N LYS A 188 4.19 20.06 8.06
CA LYS A 188 2.95 20.15 8.88
C LYS A 188 3.17 19.56 10.26
N PHE A 189 3.84 18.41 10.34
CA PHE A 189 4.21 17.79 11.61
C PHE A 189 5.13 18.72 12.42
N LYS A 190 6.21 19.22 11.83
CA LYS A 190 7.17 20.12 12.49
C LYS A 190 6.51 21.40 13.00
N ASN A 191 5.63 21.99 12.20
CA ASN A 191 4.89 23.20 12.58
C ASN A 191 3.92 22.93 13.74
N PHE A 192 3.29 21.76 13.78
CA PHE A 192 2.36 21.39 14.86
C PHE A 192 3.07 21.04 16.16
N PHE A 193 4.11 20.20 16.08
CA PHE A 193 4.77 19.63 17.25
C PHE A 193 5.99 20.42 17.73
N GLY A 194 6.63 21.23 16.86
CA GLY A 194 7.86 21.98 17.17
C GLY A 194 9.16 21.17 17.01
N PHE A 195 9.09 19.90 16.64
CA PHE A 195 10.25 19.03 16.44
C PHE A 195 10.06 18.10 15.22
N GLU A 196 11.13 17.43 14.78
CA GLU A 196 11.08 16.55 13.60
C GLU A 196 10.66 15.13 13.99
N ALA A 197 9.82 14.48 13.19
CA ALA A 197 9.56 13.06 13.33
C ALA A 197 10.61 12.22 12.58
N ALA A 198 10.85 10.99 13.04
CA ALA A 198 11.69 10.05 12.33
C ALA A 198 10.96 9.53 11.08
N ILE A 199 11.62 9.58 9.91
CA ILE A 199 11.03 9.16 8.63
C ILE A 199 11.51 7.77 8.25
N TRP A 200 10.58 6.86 7.96
CA TRP A 200 10.91 5.47 7.62
C TRP A 200 10.30 5.01 6.29
N HIS A 201 11.15 4.84 5.27
CA HIS A 201 10.78 4.28 3.97
C HIS A 201 11.96 3.58 3.26
N SER A 202 11.69 2.94 2.13
CA SER A 202 12.68 2.19 1.33
C SER A 202 13.94 3.02 1.02
N LYS A 203 13.76 4.27 0.58
CA LYS A 203 14.83 5.22 0.19
C LYS A 203 15.64 5.84 1.35
N ILE A 204 15.38 5.50 2.62
CA ILE A 204 16.18 6.01 3.75
C ILE A 204 17.55 5.31 3.76
N THR A 205 18.62 6.07 3.99
CA THR A 205 19.99 5.53 3.99
C THR A 205 20.19 4.49 5.09
N PRO A 206 21.06 3.49 4.90
CA PRO A 206 21.34 2.49 5.92
C PRO A 206 21.77 3.10 7.26
N LYS A 207 22.64 4.13 7.24
CA LYS A 207 23.05 4.86 8.45
C LYS A 207 21.84 5.41 9.20
N MET A 208 20.94 6.11 8.50
CA MET A 208 19.78 6.71 9.12
C MET A 208 18.78 5.68 9.65
N LYS A 209 18.61 4.54 8.95
CA LYS A 209 17.81 3.42 9.46
C LYS A 209 18.36 2.90 10.80
N LYS A 210 19.69 2.84 10.97
CA LYS A 210 20.31 2.43 12.23
C LYS A 210 20.02 3.39 13.38
N ILE A 211 20.10 4.70 13.12
CA ILE A 211 19.77 5.74 14.09
C ILE A 211 18.31 5.62 14.51
N ILE A 212 17.39 5.51 13.56
CA ILE A 212 15.96 5.43 13.86
C ILE A 212 15.63 4.16 14.65
N TRP A 213 16.16 3.00 14.23
CA TRP A 213 15.90 1.73 14.89
C TRP A 213 16.40 1.74 16.34
N SER A 214 17.64 2.16 16.58
CA SER A 214 18.21 2.26 17.93
C SER A 214 17.48 3.29 18.81
N GLY A 215 17.17 4.48 18.25
CA GLY A 215 16.46 5.53 18.96
C GLY A 215 15.03 5.16 19.36
N LEU A 216 14.37 4.29 18.59
CA LEU A 216 13.05 3.76 18.96
C LEU A 216 13.14 2.70 20.05
N ALA A 217 14.15 1.83 19.96
CA ALA A 217 14.41 0.78 20.94
C ALA A 217 14.79 1.36 22.31
N SER A 218 15.57 2.44 22.33
CA SER A 218 15.94 3.17 23.55
C SER A 218 14.84 4.10 24.06
N GLY A 219 13.87 4.46 23.22
CA GLY A 219 12.77 5.38 23.52
C GLY A 219 13.12 6.86 23.39
N GLU A 220 14.29 7.18 22.84
CA GLU A 220 14.76 8.54 22.55
C GLU A 220 13.94 9.20 21.43
N ILE A 221 13.56 8.44 20.40
CA ILE A 221 12.70 8.91 19.31
C ILE A 221 11.23 8.70 19.68
N LYS A 222 10.43 9.76 19.67
CA LYS A 222 9.03 9.71 20.12
C LYS A 222 8.01 9.42 19.02
N VAL A 223 8.25 9.87 17.79
CA VAL A 223 7.31 9.69 16.68
C VAL A 223 8.02 9.19 15.43
N VAL A 224 7.42 8.19 14.78
CA VAL A 224 7.80 7.74 13.44
C VAL A 224 6.67 8.06 12.48
N ILE A 225 7.03 8.64 11.34
CA ILE A 225 6.18 8.69 10.15
C ILE A 225 6.78 7.71 9.15
N GLY A 226 6.05 6.67 8.78
CA GLY A 226 6.61 5.58 8.00
C GLY A 226 5.65 4.94 7.03
N ALA A 227 6.23 4.24 6.05
CA ALA A 227 5.51 3.32 5.17
C ALA A 227 5.22 1.99 5.89
N ARG A 228 4.58 1.05 5.20
CA ARG A 228 4.24 -0.32 5.66
C ARG A 228 5.27 -0.97 6.60
N SER A 229 6.55 -0.96 6.21
CA SER A 229 7.61 -1.67 6.94
C SER A 229 7.95 -1.06 8.31
N SER A 230 7.52 0.17 8.59
CA SER A 230 7.68 0.79 9.92
C SER A 230 6.88 0.06 11.00
N LEU A 231 5.91 -0.75 10.60
CA LEU A 231 5.15 -1.62 11.49
C LEU A 231 6.01 -2.63 12.26
N PHE A 232 7.23 -2.94 11.81
CA PHE A 232 8.10 -3.91 12.49
C PHE A 232 9.17 -3.26 13.35
N LEU A 233 9.16 -1.92 13.52
CA LEU A 233 10.16 -1.21 14.31
C LEU A 233 10.08 -1.52 15.82
N PRO A 234 11.23 -1.53 16.53
CA PRO A 234 11.34 -1.87 17.96
C PRO A 234 10.95 -0.68 18.86
N PHE A 235 9.67 -0.40 19.04
CA PHE A 235 9.25 0.68 19.94
C PHE A 235 9.42 0.27 21.41
N LYS A 236 10.16 1.08 22.20
CA LYS A 236 10.26 0.91 23.66
C LYS A 236 8.94 1.10 24.39
N ASN A 237 8.07 2.00 23.95
CA ASN A 237 6.79 2.26 24.60
C ASN A 237 5.76 2.80 23.60
N LEU A 238 5.38 1.99 22.60
CA LEU A 238 4.35 2.36 21.64
C LEU A 238 3.02 2.57 22.38
N GLY A 239 2.38 3.72 22.16
CA GLY A 239 1.11 4.09 22.80
C GLY A 239 -0.03 4.34 21.82
N LEU A 240 0.27 4.56 20.54
CA LEU A 240 -0.74 4.80 19.51
C LEU A 240 -0.20 4.45 18.12
N ILE A 241 -1.05 3.85 17.30
CA ILE A 241 -0.85 3.72 15.87
C ILE A 241 -1.90 4.55 15.14
N THR A 242 -1.50 5.31 14.13
CA THR A 242 -2.43 6.02 13.22
C THR A 242 -2.14 5.56 11.81
N VAL A 243 -3.17 5.14 11.07
CA VAL A 243 -3.08 4.76 9.66
C VAL A 243 -3.85 5.81 8.86
N ASP A 244 -3.13 6.69 8.15
CA ASP A 244 -3.77 7.68 7.27
C ASP A 244 -4.04 7.10 5.89
N GLU A 245 -5.08 7.60 5.23
CA GLU A 245 -5.60 7.06 3.97
C GLU A 245 -5.76 5.53 4.04
N GLU A 246 -6.41 5.00 5.09
CA GLU A 246 -6.44 3.55 5.40
C GLU A 246 -6.88 2.63 4.25
N HIS A 247 -7.69 3.15 3.33
CA HIS A 247 -8.17 2.44 2.14
C HIS A 247 -7.12 2.25 1.04
N ASP A 248 -5.94 2.87 1.17
CA ASP A 248 -4.90 2.83 0.16
C ASP A 248 -4.33 1.42 -0.03
N GLN A 249 -4.47 0.88 -1.25
CA GLN A 249 -3.94 -0.44 -1.62
C GLN A 249 -2.42 -0.58 -1.45
N SER A 250 -1.66 0.52 -1.45
CA SER A 250 -0.22 0.44 -1.21
C SER A 250 0.12 -0.10 0.17
N TYR A 251 -0.85 -0.23 1.10
CA TYR A 251 -0.68 -0.97 2.34
C TYR A 251 -0.58 -2.49 2.18
N LYS A 252 -1.10 -3.07 1.08
CA LYS A 252 -0.85 -4.46 0.73
C LYS A 252 0.55 -4.60 0.11
N GLN A 253 1.35 -5.52 0.63
CA GLN A 253 2.65 -5.87 0.07
C GLN A 253 2.52 -7.14 -0.76
N ASP A 254 2.91 -7.08 -2.04
CA ASP A 254 2.79 -8.21 -2.98
C ASP A 254 4.12 -8.96 -3.18
N GLU A 255 5.24 -8.39 -2.75
CA GLU A 255 6.58 -8.97 -2.90
C GLU A 255 7.18 -9.47 -1.59
N GLY A 256 7.90 -10.59 -1.65
CA GLY A 256 8.58 -11.18 -0.49
C GLY A 256 7.60 -11.77 0.50
N VAL A 257 7.45 -11.11 1.65
CA VAL A 257 6.43 -11.42 2.66
C VAL A 257 5.17 -10.66 2.31
N ILE A 258 4.09 -11.39 2.00
CA ILE A 258 2.80 -10.80 1.65
C ILE A 258 2.01 -10.52 2.92
N TYR A 259 1.57 -9.27 3.11
CA TYR A 259 0.71 -8.86 4.22
C TYR A 259 0.02 -7.53 3.91
N ASN A 260 -1.08 -7.23 4.62
CA ASN A 260 -1.72 -5.92 4.59
C ASN A 260 -1.35 -5.11 5.83
N ALA A 261 -0.57 -4.04 5.67
CA ALA A 261 -0.09 -3.24 6.79
C ALA A 261 -1.20 -2.59 7.63
N ARG A 262 -2.38 -2.27 7.06
CA ARG A 262 -3.54 -1.77 7.81
C ARG A 262 -4.02 -2.81 8.82
N ASP A 263 -4.27 -4.03 8.34
CA ASP A 263 -4.79 -5.11 9.18
C ASP A 263 -3.74 -5.56 10.20
N MET A 264 -2.47 -5.58 9.79
CA MET A 264 -1.36 -5.92 10.68
C MET A 264 -1.10 -4.81 11.72
N ALA A 265 -1.40 -3.54 11.42
CA ALA A 265 -1.37 -2.45 12.39
C ALA A 265 -2.45 -2.62 13.46
N ILE A 266 -3.67 -3.02 13.07
CA ILE A 266 -4.74 -3.35 14.02
C ILE A 266 -4.31 -4.53 14.91
N ALA A 267 -3.73 -5.58 14.31
CA ALA A 267 -3.23 -6.73 15.06
C ALA A 267 -2.10 -6.35 16.02
N ARG A 268 -1.16 -5.50 15.59
CA ARG A 268 -0.10 -4.97 16.46
C ARG A 268 -0.68 -4.18 17.62
N ALA A 269 -1.61 -3.28 17.34
CA ALA A 269 -2.28 -2.48 18.38
C ALA A 269 -3.02 -3.37 19.40
N SER A 270 -3.65 -4.45 18.94
CA SER A 270 -4.27 -5.45 19.81
C SER A 270 -3.26 -6.17 20.71
N ASN A 271 -2.15 -6.66 20.15
CA ASN A 271 -1.10 -7.35 20.91
C ASN A 271 -0.36 -6.45 21.91
N GLU A 272 -0.22 -5.16 21.60
CA GLU A 272 0.36 -4.14 22.47
C GLU A 272 -0.67 -3.55 23.45
N ASN A 273 -1.96 -3.89 23.29
CA ASN A 273 -3.10 -3.34 24.02
C ASN A 273 -3.19 -1.79 23.98
N ILE A 274 -3.08 -1.22 22.78
CA ILE A 274 -3.07 0.23 22.55
C ILE A 274 -4.17 0.68 21.56
N PRO A 275 -4.60 1.94 21.61
CA PRO A 275 -5.49 2.48 20.59
C PRO A 275 -4.86 2.50 19.19
N ILE A 276 -5.71 2.36 18.17
CA ILE A 276 -5.39 2.62 16.77
C ILE A 276 -6.45 3.51 16.11
N ASN A 277 -5.99 4.50 15.35
CA ASN A 277 -6.83 5.39 14.56
C ASN A 277 -6.69 5.06 13.08
N LEU A 278 -7.79 4.74 12.41
CA LEU A 278 -7.88 4.63 10.95
C LEU A 278 -8.43 5.95 10.41
N VAL A 279 -7.74 6.58 9.48
CA VAL A 279 -8.08 7.93 9.01
C VAL A 279 -8.30 7.90 7.50
N THR A 280 -9.43 8.42 7.05
CA THR A 280 -9.77 8.46 5.61
C THR A 280 -10.93 9.41 5.32
N ALA A 281 -11.10 9.79 4.05
CA ALA A 281 -12.35 10.39 3.57
C ALA A 281 -13.43 9.36 3.28
N VAL A 282 -13.05 8.24 2.64
CA VAL A 282 -13.95 7.14 2.27
C VAL A 282 -13.31 5.85 2.75
N PRO A 283 -13.91 5.17 3.74
CA PRO A 283 -13.36 3.94 4.26
C PRO A 283 -13.36 2.83 3.21
N SER A 284 -12.46 1.88 3.39
CA SER A 284 -12.53 0.58 2.75
C SER A 284 -13.80 -0.16 3.17
N ILE A 285 -14.29 -1.05 2.31
CA ILE A 285 -15.48 -1.85 2.61
C ILE A 285 -15.24 -2.71 3.87
N GLU A 286 -14.01 -3.20 4.11
CA GLU A 286 -13.71 -3.94 5.35
C GLU A 286 -13.86 -3.08 6.60
N THR A 287 -13.29 -1.87 6.58
CA THR A 287 -13.37 -0.93 7.71
C THR A 287 -14.81 -0.50 7.94
N TYR A 288 -15.55 -0.21 6.87
CA TYR A 288 -16.96 0.15 6.95
C TYR A 288 -17.84 -0.96 7.52
N ALA A 289 -17.63 -2.21 7.07
CA ALA A 289 -18.33 -3.37 7.60
C ALA A 289 -18.09 -3.55 9.10
N ASN A 290 -16.87 -3.31 9.59
CA ASN A 290 -16.56 -3.40 11.02
C ASN A 290 -17.17 -2.25 11.83
N VAL A 291 -17.34 -1.06 11.25
CA VAL A 291 -18.09 0.04 11.87
C VAL A 291 -19.58 -0.29 11.96
N LYS A 292 -20.20 -0.79 10.87
CA LYS A 292 -21.61 -1.21 10.86
C LYS A 292 -21.91 -2.34 11.84
N ASN A 293 -20.93 -3.22 12.09
CA ASN A 293 -21.02 -4.29 13.09
C ASN A 293 -20.56 -3.85 14.50
N GLU A 294 -20.42 -2.54 14.75
CA GLU A 294 -20.03 -1.95 16.04
C GLU A 294 -18.70 -2.45 16.63
N LYS A 295 -17.85 -3.06 15.80
CA LYS A 295 -16.51 -3.49 16.21
C LYS A 295 -15.55 -2.31 16.30
N TYR A 296 -15.74 -1.31 15.43
CA TYR A 296 -14.93 -0.10 15.36
C TYR A 296 -15.75 1.11 15.74
N TYR A 297 -15.17 1.99 16.56
CA TYR A 297 -15.74 3.31 16.83
C TYR A 297 -15.65 4.20 15.58
N HIS A 298 -16.53 5.19 15.46
CA HIS A 298 -16.57 6.07 14.30
C HIS A 298 -16.87 7.51 14.69
N SER A 299 -16.09 8.43 14.15
CA SER A 299 -16.39 9.86 14.16
C SER A 299 -16.35 10.40 12.73
N ARG A 300 -17.29 11.28 12.38
CA ARG A 300 -17.38 11.90 11.05
C ARG A 300 -17.21 13.41 11.14
N LEU A 301 -16.30 13.96 10.36
CA LEU A 301 -16.17 15.38 10.06
C LEU A 301 -16.86 15.68 8.73
N LYS A 302 -18.07 16.24 8.79
CA LYS A 302 -18.92 16.56 7.63
C LYS A 302 -18.48 17.86 6.96
N ARG A 303 -18.13 18.90 7.73
CA ARG A 303 -17.81 20.22 7.16
C ARG A 303 -16.40 20.25 6.56
N ARG A 304 -16.29 20.76 5.34
CA ARG A 304 -15.00 21.10 4.72
C ARG A 304 -14.48 22.38 5.37
N TYR A 305 -13.15 22.55 5.41
CA TYR A 305 -12.56 23.83 5.81
C TYR A 305 -13.07 24.94 4.87
N LYS A 306 -13.66 26.00 5.45
CA LYS A 306 -14.32 27.12 4.76
C LYS A 306 -15.57 26.77 3.92
N ASP A 307 -16.29 25.70 4.25
CA ASP A 307 -17.58 25.34 3.61
C ASP A 307 -17.57 25.20 2.07
N ALA A 308 -16.42 24.87 1.48
CA ALA A 308 -16.28 24.68 0.04
C ALA A 308 -17.22 23.56 -0.49
N LYS A 309 -18.02 23.85 -1.53
CA LYS A 309 -18.94 22.88 -2.17
C LYS A 309 -18.19 21.69 -2.79
N LEU A 310 -18.87 20.55 -2.94
CA LEU A 310 -18.39 19.45 -3.79
C LEU A 310 -18.29 19.94 -5.24
N PRO A 311 -17.33 19.43 -6.03
CA PRO A 311 -17.26 19.75 -7.45
C PRO A 311 -18.54 19.34 -8.17
N ASN A 312 -18.95 20.11 -9.17
CA ASN A 312 -20.00 19.67 -10.09
C ASN A 312 -19.41 18.58 -10.98
N HIS A 313 -20.16 17.52 -11.23
CA HIS A 313 -19.76 16.48 -12.17
C HIS A 313 -20.57 16.56 -13.45
N HIS A 314 -19.94 16.25 -14.56
CA HIS A 314 -20.52 16.28 -15.89
C HIS A 314 -20.11 15.01 -16.63
N ILE A 315 -21.03 14.44 -17.40
CA ILE A 315 -20.76 13.27 -18.24
C ILE A 315 -20.58 13.74 -19.68
N ILE A 316 -19.50 13.30 -20.31
CA ILE A 316 -19.23 13.48 -21.73
C ILE A 316 -19.40 12.12 -22.41
N ASP A 317 -20.52 11.98 -23.12
CA ASP A 317 -20.89 10.77 -23.84
C ASP A 317 -20.12 10.66 -25.16
N LEU A 318 -19.23 9.67 -25.24
CA LEU A 318 -18.44 9.37 -26.42
C LEU A 318 -19.24 8.74 -27.57
N ASN A 319 -20.48 8.30 -27.33
CA ASN A 319 -21.37 7.85 -28.41
C ASN A 319 -21.87 9.04 -29.24
N GLN A 320 -22.14 10.16 -28.59
CA GLN A 320 -22.51 11.43 -29.22
C GLN A 320 -21.28 12.18 -29.76
N TYR A 321 -20.26 12.34 -28.91
CA TYR A 321 -19.04 13.08 -29.24
C TYR A 321 -17.90 12.13 -29.61
N LYS A 322 -18.01 11.55 -30.82
CA LYS A 322 -17.04 10.56 -31.31
C LYS A 322 -15.61 11.12 -31.34
N LEU A 323 -14.67 10.30 -30.91
CA LEU A 323 -13.24 10.62 -30.97
C LEU A 323 -12.75 10.68 -32.42
N ALA A 324 -11.93 11.68 -32.74
CA ALA A 324 -11.24 11.73 -34.02
C ALA A 324 -10.25 10.55 -34.16
N LYS A 325 -9.91 10.17 -35.40
CA LYS A 325 -8.93 9.10 -35.65
C LYS A 325 -7.61 9.41 -34.92
N LYS A 326 -7.19 8.50 -34.03
CA LYS A 326 -5.98 8.59 -33.18
C LYS A 326 -6.01 9.66 -32.07
N SER A 327 -7.18 10.19 -31.73
CA SER A 327 -7.37 11.10 -30.60
C SER A 327 -7.96 10.37 -29.39
N PHE A 328 -7.59 10.79 -28.19
CA PHE A 328 -8.15 10.30 -26.92
C PHE A 328 -9.06 11.35 -26.25
N ILE A 329 -9.17 12.55 -26.81
CA ILE A 329 -9.91 13.68 -26.23
C ILE A 329 -11.08 14.04 -27.15
N SER A 330 -12.31 14.02 -26.64
CA SER A 330 -13.49 14.39 -27.43
C SER A 330 -13.55 15.90 -27.74
N SER A 331 -14.28 16.27 -28.79
CA SER A 331 -14.53 17.67 -29.13
C SER A 331 -15.22 18.43 -27.99
N LYS A 332 -16.13 17.78 -27.25
CA LYS A 332 -16.80 18.37 -26.08
C LYS A 332 -15.83 18.58 -24.91
N THR A 333 -14.90 17.64 -24.73
CA THR A 333 -13.83 17.79 -23.72
C THR A 333 -12.95 18.99 -24.05
N LEU A 334 -12.59 19.18 -25.32
CA LEU A 334 -11.82 20.34 -25.79
C LEU A 334 -12.52 21.67 -25.52
N GLU A 335 -13.82 21.76 -25.82
CA GLU A 335 -14.66 22.94 -25.54
C GLU A 335 -14.56 23.32 -24.06
N LYS A 336 -14.78 22.36 -23.16
CA LYS A 336 -14.77 22.60 -21.71
C LYS A 336 -13.39 22.94 -21.16
N VAL A 337 -12.33 22.35 -21.72
CA VAL A 337 -10.96 22.69 -21.35
C VAL A 337 -10.64 24.13 -21.76
N ASN A 338 -11.03 24.55 -22.97
CA ASN A 338 -10.85 25.93 -23.44
C ASN A 338 -11.60 26.95 -22.57
N GLU A 339 -12.87 26.69 -22.24
CA GLU A 339 -13.66 27.56 -21.35
C GLU A 339 -12.96 27.82 -20.00
N HIS A 340 -12.36 26.78 -19.41
CA HIS A 340 -11.65 26.89 -18.15
C HIS A 340 -10.27 27.56 -18.30
N LEU A 341 -9.53 27.27 -19.38
CA LEU A 341 -8.26 27.93 -19.67
C LEU A 341 -8.41 29.44 -19.89
N LEU A 342 -9.53 29.89 -20.47
CA LEU A 342 -9.85 31.32 -20.63
C LEU A 342 -10.09 32.02 -19.29
N LYS A 343 -10.61 31.31 -18.29
CA LYS A 343 -10.83 31.81 -16.92
C LYS A 343 -9.55 31.83 -16.07
N GLY A 344 -8.43 31.40 -16.63
CA GLY A 344 -7.15 31.25 -15.92
C GLY A 344 -7.12 30.04 -14.97
N ASP A 345 -8.04 29.09 -15.12
CA ASP A 345 -8.04 27.87 -14.32
C ASP A 345 -6.93 26.91 -14.75
N GLN A 346 -6.41 26.15 -13.80
CA GLN A 346 -5.58 24.97 -14.09
C GLN A 346 -6.48 23.78 -14.42
N ILE A 347 -6.04 23.00 -15.42
CA ILE A 347 -6.71 21.80 -15.90
C ILE A 347 -5.92 20.56 -15.48
N LEU A 348 -6.62 19.49 -15.08
CA LEU A 348 -6.03 18.17 -14.87
C LEU A 348 -6.65 17.14 -15.81
N PHE A 349 -5.85 16.58 -16.71
CA PHE A 349 -6.18 15.31 -17.37
C PHE A 349 -5.76 14.14 -16.49
N PHE A 350 -6.74 13.44 -15.96
CA PHE A 350 -6.58 12.32 -15.06
C PHE A 350 -6.80 10.98 -15.79
N ILE A 351 -5.87 10.05 -15.58
CA ILE A 351 -5.91 8.70 -16.14
C ILE A 351 -5.80 7.67 -15.01
N ASN A 352 -6.80 6.79 -14.88
CA ASN A 352 -6.86 5.78 -13.83
C ASN A 352 -6.09 4.50 -14.18
N ARG A 353 -4.82 4.63 -14.60
CA ARG A 353 -3.99 3.48 -14.96
C ARG A 353 -2.90 3.23 -13.92
N ARG A 354 -3.07 2.18 -13.11
CA ARG A 354 -1.98 1.45 -12.46
C ARG A 354 -2.01 0.02 -12.99
N GLY A 355 -0.90 -0.47 -13.55
CA GLY A 355 -0.72 -1.91 -13.82
C GLY A 355 -0.65 -2.34 -15.28
N PHE A 356 -0.93 -1.48 -16.27
CA PHE A 356 -0.50 -1.71 -17.64
C PHE A 356 0.37 -0.55 -18.07
N ALA A 357 1.67 -0.78 -18.06
CA ALA A 357 2.59 0.15 -18.66
C ALA A 357 2.35 0.24 -20.18
N PRO A 358 2.59 1.39 -20.83
CA PRO A 358 2.49 1.50 -22.29
C PRO A 358 3.41 0.46 -22.90
N TYR A 359 2.81 -0.52 -23.57
CA TYR A 359 3.58 -1.55 -24.24
C TYR A 359 3.84 -1.14 -25.66
N VAL A 360 4.99 -1.54 -26.18
CA VAL A 360 5.34 -1.28 -27.57
C VAL A 360 4.73 -2.37 -28.44
N LEU A 361 4.10 -1.98 -29.54
CA LEU A 361 3.70 -2.90 -30.61
C LEU A 361 4.21 -2.37 -31.96
N CYS A 362 4.46 -3.26 -32.90
CA CYS A 362 4.80 -2.86 -34.26
C CYS A 362 3.52 -2.47 -35.02
N LYS A 363 3.45 -1.26 -35.59
CA LYS A 363 2.33 -0.80 -36.42
C LYS A 363 2.09 -1.69 -37.64
N LYS A 364 3.16 -2.22 -38.21
CA LYS A 364 3.14 -2.98 -39.48
C LYS A 364 2.65 -4.41 -39.28
N CYS A 365 3.21 -5.13 -38.30
CA CYS A 365 2.87 -6.53 -38.05
C CYS A 365 2.01 -6.77 -36.80
N LEU A 366 1.66 -5.71 -36.07
CA LEU A 366 0.87 -5.73 -34.81
C LEU A 366 1.49 -6.56 -33.68
N ASN A 367 2.74 -7.01 -33.85
CA ASN A 367 3.41 -7.82 -32.83
C ASN A 367 3.75 -6.96 -31.61
N VAL A 368 3.33 -7.42 -30.44
CA VAL A 368 3.61 -6.78 -29.15
C VAL A 368 5.01 -7.16 -28.67
N PHE A 369 5.73 -6.20 -28.09
CA PHE A 369 7.05 -6.39 -27.55
C PHE A 369 6.93 -7.02 -26.17
N SER A 370 6.82 -8.34 -26.13
CA SER A 370 6.68 -9.11 -24.89
C SER A 370 8.03 -9.43 -24.25
N CYS A 371 8.04 -9.59 -22.93
CA CYS A 371 9.22 -10.05 -22.22
C CYS A 371 9.46 -11.55 -22.53
N PRO A 372 10.68 -11.99 -22.90
CA PRO A 372 10.94 -13.41 -23.11
C PRO A 372 10.91 -14.21 -21.78
N ASN A 373 11.07 -13.51 -20.65
CA ASN A 373 11.10 -14.10 -19.33
C ASN A 373 9.75 -14.00 -18.60
N CYS A 374 8.79 -13.20 -19.07
CA CYS A 374 7.53 -12.95 -18.35
C CYS A 374 6.38 -12.86 -19.35
N SER A 375 5.18 -13.29 -18.98
CA SER A 375 3.97 -13.13 -19.81
C SER A 375 3.40 -11.72 -19.67
N ILE A 376 4.29 -10.72 -19.70
CA ILE A 376 3.96 -9.31 -19.62
C ILE A 376 4.70 -8.55 -20.71
N ASN A 377 4.12 -7.43 -21.11
CA ASN A 377 4.67 -6.60 -22.17
C ASN A 377 5.80 -5.70 -21.66
N LEU A 378 6.82 -5.49 -22.49
CA LEU A 378 7.94 -4.60 -22.18
C LEU A 378 7.51 -3.13 -22.21
N VAL A 379 8.10 -2.35 -21.31
CA VAL A 379 7.83 -0.92 -21.13
C VAL A 379 8.97 -0.10 -21.70
N TYR A 380 8.67 0.93 -22.49
CA TYR A 380 9.71 1.79 -23.01
C TYR A 380 10.11 2.89 -22.02
N HIS A 381 11.41 2.97 -21.71
CA HIS A 381 12.00 4.01 -20.87
C HIS A 381 12.69 5.05 -21.76
N LYS A 382 12.07 6.23 -21.93
CA LYS A 382 12.57 7.33 -22.80
C LYS A 382 14.00 7.76 -22.45
N ASN A 383 14.33 7.93 -21.16
CA ASN A 383 15.66 8.38 -20.70
C ASN A 383 16.81 7.46 -21.12
N ASN A 384 16.57 6.14 -21.12
CA ASN A 384 17.59 5.15 -21.41
C ASN A 384 17.45 4.54 -22.81
N LYS A 385 16.48 5.01 -23.60
CA LYS A 385 16.09 4.50 -24.92
C LYS A 385 15.97 2.96 -24.99
N LYS A 386 15.53 2.33 -23.89
CA LYS A 386 15.46 0.86 -23.75
C LYS A 386 14.06 0.40 -23.37
N LEU A 387 13.71 -0.80 -23.81
CA LEU A 387 12.56 -1.56 -23.34
C LEU A 387 12.95 -2.31 -22.06
N LEU A 388 12.17 -2.19 -21.00
CA LEU A 388 12.42 -2.81 -19.71
C LEU A 388 11.20 -3.61 -19.24
N CYS A 389 11.46 -4.81 -18.73
CA CYS A 389 10.51 -5.57 -17.94
C CYS A 389 10.67 -5.17 -16.46
N HIS A 390 9.65 -4.57 -15.85
CA HIS A 390 9.70 -4.21 -14.42
C HIS A 390 9.68 -5.41 -13.48
N TYR A 391 9.21 -6.57 -13.93
CA TYR A 391 9.14 -7.77 -13.10
C TYR A 391 10.47 -8.52 -13.03
N CYS A 392 11.21 -8.64 -14.15
CA CYS A 392 12.45 -9.42 -14.19
C CYS A 392 13.72 -8.61 -14.48
N GLY A 393 13.60 -7.30 -14.75
CA GLY A 393 14.73 -6.45 -15.11
C GLY A 393 15.29 -6.70 -16.51
N TYR A 394 14.66 -7.56 -17.33
CA TYR A 394 15.09 -7.77 -18.72
C TYR A 394 15.03 -6.46 -19.48
N SER A 395 16.15 -6.06 -20.07
CA SER A 395 16.24 -4.89 -20.94
C SER A 395 16.53 -5.31 -22.38
N SER A 396 15.83 -4.74 -23.35
CA SER A 396 16.16 -4.86 -24.78
C SER A 396 16.14 -3.51 -25.47
N ASN A 397 16.79 -3.42 -26.63
CA ASN A 397 16.69 -2.23 -27.48
C ASN A 397 15.31 -2.17 -28.18
N LEU A 398 14.96 -0.98 -28.67
CA LEU A 398 13.72 -0.75 -29.42
C LEU A 398 13.78 -1.42 -30.81
N ASN A 399 14.94 -1.36 -31.47
CA ASN A 399 15.11 -1.84 -32.85
C ASN A 399 14.94 -3.36 -32.96
N ARG A 400 14.01 -3.80 -33.82
CA ARG A 400 13.78 -5.21 -34.17
C ARG A 400 13.36 -5.33 -35.63
N LYS A 401 13.74 -6.44 -36.27
CA LYS A 401 13.22 -6.81 -37.58
C LYS A 401 11.71 -7.07 -37.51
N CYS A 402 10.97 -6.57 -38.50
CA CYS A 402 9.53 -6.78 -38.56
C CYS A 402 9.22 -8.14 -39.20
N LYS A 403 8.16 -8.82 -38.75
CA LYS A 403 7.72 -10.07 -39.40
C LYS A 403 7.20 -9.87 -40.83
N LYS A 404 6.90 -8.63 -41.23
CA LYS A 404 6.36 -8.28 -42.56
C LYS A 404 7.32 -7.49 -43.45
N GLN A 405 8.39 -6.87 -42.91
CA GLN A 405 9.34 -5.97 -43.62
C GLN A 405 10.68 -5.89 -42.86
N ASP A 406 11.68 -5.16 -43.37
CA ASP A 406 13.01 -5.06 -42.73
C ASP A 406 12.99 -4.53 -41.29
N ASN A 407 12.35 -3.38 -41.02
CA ASN A 407 12.34 -2.76 -39.68
C ASN A 407 10.93 -2.51 -39.13
N CYS A 408 10.77 -2.78 -37.82
CA CYS A 408 9.55 -2.44 -37.09
C CYS A 408 9.32 -0.92 -37.05
N GLU A 409 8.09 -0.49 -37.30
CA GLU A 409 7.62 0.86 -37.00
C GLU A 409 6.80 0.79 -35.71
N PHE A 410 7.16 1.56 -34.69
CA PHE A 410 6.66 1.35 -33.33
C PHE A 410 5.43 2.21 -33.05
N ILE A 411 4.42 1.60 -32.45
CA ILE A 411 3.31 2.26 -31.78
C ILE A 411 3.40 1.87 -30.31
N PHE A 412 3.48 2.86 -29.43
CA PHE A 412 3.21 2.65 -28.01
C PHE A 412 1.71 2.43 -27.88
N SER A 413 1.21 1.47 -27.10
CA SER A 413 -0.22 1.18 -26.98
C SER A 413 -0.76 1.44 -25.57
N GLY A 414 -1.99 1.94 -25.54
CA GLY A 414 -2.67 2.55 -24.40
C GLY A 414 -2.38 4.06 -24.28
N PRO A 415 -3.33 4.90 -23.84
CA PRO A 415 -3.04 6.27 -23.45
C PRO A 415 -2.23 6.23 -22.16
N GLY A 416 -0.91 6.13 -22.29
CA GLY A 416 -0.02 6.53 -21.21
C GLY A 416 -0.16 8.02 -20.96
N VAL A 417 0.24 8.49 -19.78
CA VAL A 417 0.32 9.93 -19.49
C VAL A 417 1.15 10.67 -20.55
N GLU A 418 2.12 9.98 -21.16
CA GLU A 418 2.96 10.50 -22.24
C GLU A 418 2.19 10.74 -23.53
N LYS A 419 1.27 9.86 -23.91
CA LYS A 419 0.50 10.04 -25.14
C LYS A 419 -0.54 11.13 -25.02
N ILE A 420 -1.21 11.19 -23.88
CA ILE A 420 -2.11 12.30 -23.58
C ILE A 420 -1.32 13.59 -23.55
N ALA A 421 -0.07 13.59 -23.06
CA ALA A 421 0.79 14.77 -23.12
C ALA A 421 1.14 15.18 -24.54
N GLU A 422 1.58 14.24 -25.38
CA GLU A 422 1.85 14.51 -26.80
C GLU A 422 0.61 15.07 -27.52
N GLU A 423 -0.58 14.53 -27.25
CA GLU A 423 -1.83 15.03 -27.83
C GLU A 423 -2.20 16.43 -27.29
N VAL A 424 -2.12 16.63 -25.98
CA VAL A 424 -2.42 17.93 -25.33
C VAL A 424 -1.43 19.02 -25.76
N GLU A 425 -0.16 18.70 -25.96
CA GLU A 425 0.86 19.63 -26.48
C GLU A 425 0.52 20.10 -27.90
N ILE A 426 0.02 19.20 -28.75
CA ILE A 426 -0.44 19.53 -30.11
C ILE A 426 -1.71 20.41 -30.05
N LEU A 427 -2.64 20.10 -29.15
CA LEU A 427 -3.92 20.81 -29.03
C LEU A 427 -3.79 22.18 -28.36
N PHE A 428 -2.80 22.35 -27.47
CA PHE A 428 -2.59 23.57 -26.68
C PHE A 428 -1.11 24.03 -26.73
N PRO A 429 -0.58 24.40 -27.91
CA PRO A 429 0.85 24.70 -28.09
C PRO A 429 1.33 25.91 -27.26
N ASN A 430 0.42 26.83 -26.94
CA ASN A 430 0.73 28.05 -26.19
C ASN A 430 0.56 27.90 -24.66
N LYS A 431 0.32 26.68 -24.15
CA LYS A 431 0.07 26.43 -22.73
C LYS A 431 1.21 25.63 -22.11
N LYS A 432 1.57 25.95 -20.86
CA LYS A 432 2.58 25.19 -20.11
C LYS A 432 1.97 23.89 -19.60
N ILE A 433 2.47 22.77 -20.10
CA ILE A 433 1.99 21.42 -19.80
C ILE A 433 3.02 20.68 -18.93
N ASN A 434 2.55 19.87 -17.98
CA ASN A 434 3.44 19.04 -17.17
C ASN A 434 2.83 17.66 -16.85
N ILE A 435 3.67 16.62 -16.96
CA ILE A 435 3.33 15.25 -16.56
C ILE A 435 3.70 15.04 -15.08
N PHE A 436 2.72 14.69 -14.27
CA PHE A 436 2.89 14.41 -12.85
C PHE A 436 2.53 12.94 -12.55
N SER A 437 3.55 12.09 -12.56
CA SER A 437 3.44 10.65 -12.30
C SER A 437 4.55 10.15 -11.36
N SER A 438 4.39 8.95 -10.79
CA SER A 438 5.40 8.32 -9.93
C SER A 438 6.72 8.08 -10.63
N ASP A 439 6.69 7.93 -11.96
CA ASP A 439 7.80 7.46 -12.77
C ASP A 439 8.68 8.62 -13.26
N THR A 440 8.13 9.84 -13.31
CA THR A 440 8.85 11.05 -13.77
C THR A 440 9.43 11.89 -12.62
N MET A 441 9.09 11.60 -11.35
CA MET A 441 9.46 12.45 -10.21
C MET A 441 10.72 11.97 -9.45
N ASN A 442 11.81 12.76 -9.53
CA ASN A 442 12.96 12.70 -8.62
C ASN A 442 12.81 13.73 -7.47
N LYS A 443 13.33 13.44 -6.26
CA LYS A 443 13.15 14.29 -5.05
C LYS A 443 13.60 15.75 -5.23
N ALA A 444 14.65 16.01 -6.02
CA ALA A 444 15.19 17.36 -6.23
C ALA A 444 14.41 18.17 -7.28
N SER A 445 13.96 17.54 -8.37
CA SER A 445 13.17 18.20 -9.42
C SER A 445 11.69 18.32 -9.05
N GLY A 446 11.16 17.36 -8.30
CA GLY A 446 9.74 17.29 -7.92
C GLY A 446 9.28 18.46 -7.06
N LYS A 447 10.13 18.99 -6.17
CA LYS A 447 9.77 20.17 -5.34
C LYS A 447 9.63 21.43 -6.19
N LYS A 448 10.59 21.69 -7.10
CA LYS A 448 10.53 22.83 -8.03
C LYS A 448 9.31 22.75 -8.94
N ILE A 449 9.00 21.57 -9.48
CA ILE A 449 7.80 21.37 -10.29
C ILE A 449 6.55 21.61 -9.46
N LEU A 450 6.47 21.08 -8.24
CA LEU A 450 5.34 21.31 -7.35
C LEU A 450 5.12 22.80 -7.07
N ASP A 451 6.19 23.54 -6.76
CA ASP A 451 6.13 24.98 -6.51
C ASP A 451 5.58 25.72 -7.73
N LYS A 452 5.97 25.32 -8.96
CA LYS A 452 5.41 25.86 -10.23
C LYS A 452 3.94 25.52 -10.45
N ILE A 453 3.49 24.34 -10.01
CA ILE A 453 2.07 23.98 -10.09
C ILE A 453 1.29 24.85 -9.10
N ILE A 454 1.77 24.98 -7.87
CA ILE A 454 1.12 25.76 -6.81
C ILE A 454 1.08 27.25 -7.17
N SER A 455 2.13 27.80 -7.78
CA SER A 455 2.20 29.20 -8.22
C SER A 455 1.30 29.53 -9.42
N GLY A 456 0.73 28.53 -10.10
CA GLY A 456 -0.09 28.75 -11.29
C GLY A 456 0.70 28.85 -12.59
N GLU A 457 2.02 28.64 -12.58
CA GLU A 457 2.85 28.70 -13.79
C GLU A 457 2.52 27.59 -14.79
N ILE A 458 2.00 26.45 -14.33
CA ILE A 458 1.58 25.34 -15.20
C ILE A 458 0.08 25.44 -15.44
N ASN A 459 -0.35 25.41 -16.69
CA ASN A 459 -1.76 25.53 -17.06
C ASN A 459 -2.46 24.17 -17.10
N ILE A 460 -1.78 23.14 -17.62
CA ILE A 460 -2.35 21.81 -17.83
C ILE A 460 -1.47 20.76 -17.17
N LEU A 461 -2.10 19.95 -16.33
CA LEU A 461 -1.50 18.81 -15.64
C LEU A 461 -2.01 17.53 -16.28
N ILE A 462 -1.10 16.57 -16.44
CA ILE A 462 -1.47 15.23 -16.87
C ILE A 462 -0.94 14.27 -15.83
N GLY A 463 -1.81 13.50 -15.20
CA GLY A 463 -1.32 12.58 -14.19
C GLY A 463 -2.25 11.47 -13.77
N THR A 464 -1.66 10.63 -12.92
CA THR A 464 -2.29 9.43 -12.37
C THR A 464 -2.60 9.65 -10.89
N GLN A 465 -2.83 8.56 -10.16
CA GLN A 465 -3.19 8.54 -8.73
C GLN A 465 -2.22 9.27 -7.78
N LEU A 466 -1.08 9.77 -8.26
CA LEU A 466 -0.16 10.56 -7.43
C LEU A 466 -0.72 11.96 -7.13
N ILE A 467 -1.43 12.57 -8.09
CA ILE A 467 -2.04 13.91 -7.93
C ILE A 467 -3.12 13.92 -6.84
N SER A 468 -3.78 12.79 -6.60
CA SER A 468 -4.86 12.70 -5.61
C SER A 468 -4.36 12.71 -4.16
N LYS A 469 -3.04 12.55 -3.92
CA LYS A 469 -2.46 12.31 -2.59
C LYS A 469 -1.51 13.43 -2.16
N GLY A 470 -1.65 13.89 -0.92
CA GLY A 470 -0.64 14.71 -0.24
C GLY A 470 -0.55 16.20 -0.63
N PHE A 471 -0.93 16.60 -1.85
CA PHE A 471 -0.71 17.97 -2.36
C PHE A 471 -1.99 18.84 -2.40
N HIS A 472 -1.82 20.15 -2.56
CA HIS A 472 -2.92 21.10 -2.69
C HIS A 472 -2.71 21.99 -3.92
N PHE A 473 -3.69 22.04 -4.82
CA PHE A 473 -3.61 22.79 -6.07
C PHE A 473 -4.67 23.89 -6.08
N PRO A 474 -4.31 25.14 -5.69
CA PRO A 474 -5.29 26.20 -5.44
C PRO A 474 -6.07 26.61 -6.68
N ASN A 475 -5.46 26.56 -7.86
CA ASN A 475 -6.06 26.98 -9.12
C ASN A 475 -6.64 25.81 -9.93
N LEU A 476 -6.65 24.59 -9.37
CA LEU A 476 -7.19 23.41 -10.05
C LEU A 476 -8.72 23.39 -9.96
N ASN A 477 -9.37 23.86 -11.02
CA ASN A 477 -10.84 24.00 -11.09
C ASN A 477 -11.47 23.17 -12.20
N CYS A 478 -10.68 22.47 -13.03
CA CYS A 478 -11.18 21.56 -14.05
C CYS A 478 -10.41 20.24 -14.01
N ILE A 479 -11.13 19.12 -13.87
CA ILE A 479 -10.57 17.77 -13.94
C ILE A 479 -11.28 17.01 -15.06
N ILE A 480 -10.51 16.45 -15.98
CA ILE A 480 -10.97 15.58 -17.05
C ILE A 480 -10.57 14.15 -16.72
N VAL A 481 -11.53 13.26 -16.52
CA VAL A 481 -11.32 11.82 -16.35
C VAL A 481 -11.55 11.14 -17.70
N LEU A 482 -10.47 10.72 -18.37
CA LEU A 482 -10.53 10.22 -19.76
C LEU A 482 -10.89 8.73 -19.89
N ASP A 483 -10.76 7.95 -18.81
CA ASP A 483 -10.74 6.49 -18.89
C ASP A 483 -11.40 5.84 -17.66
N ILE A 484 -12.69 6.14 -17.46
CA ILE A 484 -13.48 5.51 -16.38
C ILE A 484 -13.95 4.09 -16.77
N ASP A 485 -14.16 3.83 -18.07
CA ASP A 485 -14.77 2.60 -18.57
C ASP A 485 -13.93 1.36 -18.35
N LEU A 486 -12.60 1.44 -18.56
CA LEU A 486 -11.72 0.27 -18.41
C LEU A 486 -11.69 -0.28 -17.00
N THR A 487 -11.90 0.58 -15.99
CA THR A 487 -12.00 0.12 -14.60
C THR A 487 -13.35 -0.53 -14.29
N SER A 488 -14.38 -0.25 -15.08
CA SER A 488 -15.72 -0.84 -14.95
C SER A 488 -15.84 -2.24 -15.57
N GLN A 489 -14.87 -2.70 -16.37
CA GLN A 489 -14.95 -3.97 -17.13
C GLN A 489 -14.66 -5.26 -16.34
N GLY A 490 -14.95 -5.29 -15.03
CA GLY A 490 -15.32 -6.54 -14.33
C GLY A 490 -14.24 -7.56 -13.95
N HIS A 491 -12.94 -7.30 -14.14
CA HIS A 491 -11.89 -8.27 -13.77
C HIS A 491 -11.47 -8.24 -12.29
N ASP A 492 -11.67 -7.11 -11.60
CA ASP A 492 -11.32 -6.93 -10.19
C ASP A 492 -12.56 -6.58 -9.38
N LEU A 493 -12.84 -7.39 -8.36
CA LEU A 493 -13.94 -7.21 -7.41
C LEU A 493 -13.95 -5.80 -6.80
N ARG A 494 -12.77 -5.21 -6.59
CA ARG A 494 -12.62 -3.96 -5.86
C ARG A 494 -12.66 -2.73 -6.76
N SER A 495 -12.84 -2.86 -8.07
CA SER A 495 -12.75 -1.71 -8.99
C SER A 495 -13.73 -0.58 -8.67
N ALA A 496 -14.99 -0.90 -8.37
CA ALA A 496 -16.00 0.12 -8.05
C ALA A 496 -15.66 0.89 -6.77
N GLU A 497 -15.27 0.19 -5.70
CA GLU A 497 -14.78 0.77 -4.44
C GLU A 497 -13.57 1.70 -4.68
N LYS A 498 -12.63 1.28 -5.53
CA LYS A 498 -11.43 2.07 -5.87
C LYS A 498 -11.80 3.37 -6.57
N ASN A 499 -12.76 3.32 -7.49
CA ASN A 499 -13.21 4.48 -8.25
C ASN A 499 -13.89 5.51 -7.34
N LEU A 500 -14.74 5.06 -6.42
CA LEU A 500 -15.33 5.93 -5.40
C LEU A 500 -14.25 6.64 -4.59
N GLN A 501 -13.31 5.88 -4.00
CA GLN A 501 -12.25 6.43 -3.15
C GLN A 501 -11.38 7.43 -3.92
N LEU A 502 -11.03 7.10 -5.16
CA LEU A 502 -10.24 7.96 -6.03
C LEU A 502 -10.98 9.25 -6.40
N TYR A 503 -12.27 9.16 -6.74
CA TYR A 503 -13.09 10.32 -7.04
C TYR A 503 -13.19 11.27 -5.85
N HIS A 504 -13.48 10.76 -4.65
CA HIS A 504 -13.56 11.60 -3.45
C HIS A 504 -12.20 12.22 -3.07
N GLN A 505 -11.09 11.54 -3.36
CA GLN A 505 -9.76 12.13 -3.21
C GLN A 505 -9.56 13.28 -4.21
N LEU A 506 -9.81 13.07 -5.51
CA LEU A 506 -9.67 14.09 -6.56
C LEU A 506 -10.57 15.30 -6.29
N SER A 507 -11.84 15.05 -5.98
CA SER A 507 -12.83 16.06 -5.59
C SER A 507 -12.46 16.84 -4.32
N GLY A 508 -11.55 16.28 -3.53
CA GLY A 508 -11.01 16.91 -2.33
C GLY A 508 -9.77 17.77 -2.59
N ARG A 509 -9.20 17.75 -3.79
CA ARG A 509 -8.00 18.49 -4.18
C ARG A 509 -8.34 19.73 -5.01
N ALA A 510 -9.47 19.71 -5.69
CA ALA A 510 -10.00 20.84 -6.47
C ALA A 510 -10.95 21.72 -5.64
N GLY A 511 -11.06 23.01 -6.00
CA GLY A 511 -12.07 23.94 -5.49
C GLY A 511 -11.88 24.44 -4.05
N ARG A 512 -10.67 24.34 -3.48
CA ARG A 512 -10.40 24.78 -2.08
C ARG A 512 -10.25 26.29 -1.89
N ALA A 513 -10.07 27.04 -2.98
CA ALA A 513 -9.90 28.50 -2.95
C ALA A 513 -11.23 29.27 -3.16
N GLY A 514 -12.38 28.60 -3.06
CA GLY A 514 -13.72 29.22 -3.15
C GLY A 514 -14.39 29.15 -4.52
N LYS A 515 -13.65 28.86 -5.60
CA LYS A 515 -14.24 28.60 -6.92
C LYS A 515 -14.77 27.15 -7.00
N PRO A 516 -16.00 26.90 -7.51
CA PRO A 516 -16.49 25.55 -7.73
C PRO A 516 -15.67 24.88 -8.81
N ALA A 517 -15.11 23.71 -8.50
CA ALA A 517 -14.43 22.88 -9.49
C ALA A 517 -15.44 22.06 -10.30
N ASN A 518 -15.11 21.78 -11.56
CA ASN A 518 -15.86 20.87 -12.42
C ASN A 518 -15.04 19.60 -12.70
N ILE A 519 -15.70 18.44 -12.63
CA ILE A 519 -15.13 17.15 -13.01
C ILE A 519 -15.91 16.62 -14.21
N TYR A 520 -15.23 16.40 -15.32
CA TYR A 520 -15.82 15.86 -16.54
C TYR A 520 -15.39 14.41 -16.72
N PHE A 521 -16.36 13.51 -16.80
CA PHE A 521 -16.14 12.09 -17.07
C PHE A 521 -16.39 11.79 -18.53
N GLN A 522 -15.34 11.44 -19.26
CA GLN A 522 -15.45 10.99 -20.65
C GLN A 522 -15.66 9.47 -20.65
N THR A 523 -16.78 9.01 -21.21
CA THR A 523 -17.20 7.59 -21.14
C THR A 523 -17.98 7.17 -22.39
N LEU A 524 -17.80 5.91 -22.81
CA LEU A 524 -18.62 5.20 -23.79
C LEU A 524 -19.84 4.54 -23.15
N ASN A 525 -19.82 4.35 -21.82
CA ASN A 525 -20.87 3.66 -21.08
C ASN A 525 -21.72 4.66 -20.29
N ILE A 526 -22.85 5.05 -20.88
CA ILE A 526 -23.82 5.96 -20.26
C ILE A 526 -24.70 5.25 -19.22
N LYS A 527 -24.37 4.03 -18.75
CA LYS A 527 -25.06 3.47 -17.58
C LYS A 527 -24.79 4.38 -16.39
N THR A 528 -25.70 5.30 -16.16
CA THR A 528 -25.63 6.40 -15.20
C THR A 528 -25.49 5.88 -13.78
N GLU A 529 -25.99 4.68 -13.47
CA GLU A 529 -25.97 4.11 -12.12
C GLU A 529 -24.56 4.06 -11.50
N VAL A 530 -23.53 3.62 -12.21
CA VAL A 530 -22.18 3.53 -11.63
C VAL A 530 -21.59 4.91 -11.39
N ILE A 531 -21.74 5.83 -12.36
CA ILE A 531 -21.20 7.19 -12.25
C ILE A 531 -21.96 7.96 -11.16
N ASP A 532 -23.28 7.91 -11.15
CA ASP A 532 -24.14 8.55 -10.14
C ASP A 532 -23.84 8.02 -8.73
N GLN A 533 -23.63 6.71 -8.59
CA GLN A 533 -23.26 6.12 -7.31
C GLN A 533 -21.88 6.60 -6.80
N ILE A 534 -20.88 6.75 -7.68
CA ILE A 534 -19.55 7.24 -7.27
C ILE A 534 -19.49 8.76 -7.09
N THR A 535 -20.36 9.52 -7.75
CA THR A 535 -20.43 10.98 -7.64
C THR A 535 -21.39 11.46 -6.55
N HIS A 536 -22.12 10.55 -5.91
CA HIS A 536 -23.03 10.87 -4.83
C HIS A 536 -22.33 11.65 -3.71
N GLN A 537 -23.04 12.66 -3.17
CA GLN A 537 -22.51 13.46 -2.06
C GLN A 537 -22.27 12.63 -0.81
N ASP A 538 -23.07 11.56 -0.60
CA ASP A 538 -22.90 10.65 0.52
C ASP A 538 -22.34 9.29 0.08
N PRO A 539 -21.03 9.04 0.25
CA PRO A 539 -20.40 7.78 -0.17
C PRO A 539 -20.98 6.56 0.55
N PHE A 540 -21.66 6.74 1.68
CA PHE A 540 -22.24 5.64 2.45
C PHE A 540 -23.36 4.90 1.73
N LYS A 541 -24.09 5.56 0.82
CA LYS A 541 -25.10 4.88 0.00
C LYS A 541 -24.47 3.82 -0.89
N PHE A 542 -23.37 4.17 -1.57
CA PHE A 542 -22.59 3.21 -2.34
C PHE A 542 -22.03 2.11 -1.43
N LEU A 543 -21.43 2.48 -0.29
CA LEU A 543 -20.82 1.51 0.61
C LEU A 543 -21.85 0.52 1.18
N ASP A 544 -23.07 0.97 1.48
CA ASP A 544 -24.16 0.11 1.94
C ASP A 544 -24.61 -0.87 0.84
N HIS A 545 -24.80 -0.38 -0.38
CA HIS A 545 -25.16 -1.20 -1.53
C HIS A 545 -24.09 -2.24 -1.88
N GLU A 546 -22.83 -1.81 -1.96
CA GLU A 546 -21.67 -2.68 -2.21
C GLU A 546 -21.54 -3.74 -1.11
N LEU A 547 -21.76 -3.37 0.15
CA LEU A 547 -21.73 -4.29 1.27
C LEU A 547 -22.82 -5.37 1.13
N GLU A 548 -24.03 -5.00 0.72
CA GLU A 548 -25.13 -5.94 0.48
C GLU A 548 -24.83 -6.88 -0.70
N LEU A 549 -24.37 -6.35 -1.83
CA LEU A 549 -23.95 -7.14 -2.99
C LEU A 549 -22.88 -8.17 -2.61
N ARG A 550 -21.87 -7.74 -1.84
CA ARG A 550 -20.80 -8.64 -1.37
C ARG A 550 -21.32 -9.69 -0.39
N LYS A 551 -22.32 -9.37 0.44
CA LYS A 551 -22.96 -10.33 1.33
C LYS A 551 -23.70 -11.41 0.54
N GLN A 552 -24.54 -11.00 -0.43
CA GLN A 552 -25.31 -11.91 -1.28
C GLN A 552 -24.42 -12.87 -2.08
N ASN A 553 -23.27 -12.39 -2.56
CA ASN A 553 -22.33 -13.17 -3.37
C ASN A 553 -21.23 -13.88 -2.56
N ASN A 554 -21.30 -13.83 -1.22
CA ASN A 554 -20.31 -14.42 -0.31
C ASN A 554 -18.88 -13.91 -0.56
N LEU A 555 -18.71 -12.60 -0.72
CA LEU A 555 -17.44 -11.95 -1.03
C LEU A 555 -16.81 -11.28 0.21
N PRO A 556 -15.51 -10.95 0.21
CA PRO A 556 -14.88 -10.20 1.30
C PRO A 556 -15.59 -8.85 1.52
N PRO A 557 -16.01 -8.50 2.74
CA PRO A 557 -15.48 -8.96 4.04
C PRO A 557 -16.25 -10.09 4.74
N PHE A 558 -17.24 -10.70 4.08
CA PHE A 558 -18.09 -11.76 4.67
C PHE A 558 -17.46 -13.15 4.56
N GLU A 559 -16.74 -13.41 3.47
CA GLU A 559 -15.83 -14.54 3.34
C GLU A 559 -14.37 -14.09 3.39
N ARG A 560 -13.51 -14.98 3.87
CA ARG A 560 -12.06 -14.87 3.80
C ARG A 560 -11.58 -15.61 2.56
N PHE A 561 -10.74 -14.93 1.78
CA PHE A 561 -10.10 -15.52 0.62
C PHE A 561 -8.62 -15.80 0.92
N VAL A 562 -8.12 -16.96 0.51
CA VAL A 562 -6.70 -17.31 0.58
C VAL A 562 -6.25 -17.78 -0.80
N SER A 563 -5.32 -17.05 -1.41
CA SER A 563 -4.74 -17.37 -2.70
C SER A 563 -3.44 -18.16 -2.49
N LEU A 564 -3.37 -19.35 -3.08
CA LEU A 564 -2.20 -20.22 -3.10
C LEU A 564 -1.60 -20.18 -4.50
N ILE A 565 -0.39 -19.64 -4.63
CA ILE A 565 0.27 -19.42 -5.91
C ILE A 565 1.50 -20.33 -5.98
N LEU A 566 1.44 -21.33 -6.85
CA LEU A 566 2.59 -22.18 -7.17
C LEU A 566 3.36 -21.58 -8.33
N THR A 567 4.69 -21.65 -8.25
CA THR A 567 5.58 -21.20 -9.32
C THR A 567 6.60 -22.27 -9.68
N SER A 568 6.85 -22.48 -10.97
CA SER A 568 7.82 -23.46 -11.50
C SER A 568 8.44 -22.95 -12.81
N GLU A 569 9.61 -23.44 -13.20
CA GLU A 569 10.20 -23.17 -14.53
C GLU A 569 9.61 -24.06 -15.63
N ASP A 570 9.02 -25.19 -15.24
CA ASP A 570 8.32 -26.15 -16.11
C ASP A 570 6.79 -26.01 -15.92
N GLU A 571 6.09 -25.72 -17.01
CA GLU A 571 4.64 -25.51 -17.06
C GLU A 571 3.84 -26.80 -16.84
N LYS A 572 4.27 -27.92 -17.44
CA LYS A 572 3.57 -29.20 -17.34
C LYS A 572 3.67 -29.72 -15.90
N LEU A 573 4.88 -29.70 -15.35
CA LEU A 573 5.12 -30.05 -13.95
C LEU A 573 4.29 -29.17 -12.99
N LEU A 574 4.18 -27.87 -13.29
CA LEU A 574 3.40 -26.94 -12.46
C LEU A 574 1.92 -27.32 -12.42
N TYR A 575 1.33 -27.62 -13.58
CA TYR A 575 -0.08 -27.97 -13.68
C TYR A 575 -0.37 -29.28 -12.93
N ASP A 576 0.43 -30.32 -13.16
CA ASP A 576 0.27 -31.63 -12.53
C ASP A 576 0.40 -31.53 -11.00
N GLU A 577 1.41 -30.81 -10.50
CA GLU A 577 1.60 -30.59 -9.06
C GLU A 577 0.52 -29.69 -8.45
N ALA A 578 0.02 -28.69 -9.18
CA ALA A 578 -1.10 -27.87 -8.72
C ALA A 578 -2.40 -28.68 -8.60
N LEU A 579 -2.65 -29.62 -9.52
CA LEU A 579 -3.81 -30.51 -9.47
C LEU A 579 -3.70 -31.51 -8.30
N LYS A 580 -2.53 -32.15 -8.12
CA LYS A 580 -2.26 -32.99 -6.95
C LYS A 580 -2.43 -32.22 -5.65
N PHE A 581 -1.94 -30.99 -5.60
CA PHE A 581 -2.07 -30.12 -4.43
C PHE A 581 -3.53 -29.79 -4.14
N LYS A 582 -4.32 -29.43 -5.16
CA LYS A 582 -5.78 -29.24 -5.02
C LYS A 582 -6.45 -30.46 -4.45
N ASN A 583 -6.19 -31.65 -4.99
CA ASN A 583 -6.85 -32.89 -4.54
C ASN A 583 -6.53 -33.20 -3.06
N LYS A 584 -5.28 -32.97 -2.62
CA LYS A 584 -4.89 -33.08 -1.20
C LYS A 584 -5.56 -32.04 -0.30
N LEU A 585 -5.82 -30.84 -0.82
CA LEU A 585 -6.54 -29.82 -0.06
C LEU A 585 -8.01 -30.22 0.08
N VAL A 586 -8.67 -30.60 -1.01
CA VAL A 586 -10.10 -31.02 -1.03
C VAL A 586 -10.36 -32.16 -0.05
N SER A 587 -9.43 -33.11 0.11
CA SER A 587 -9.60 -34.21 1.06
C SER A 587 -9.45 -33.81 2.53
N LYS A 588 -8.88 -32.64 2.83
CA LYS A 588 -8.55 -32.21 4.20
C LYS A 588 -9.31 -30.97 4.67
N ILE A 589 -9.92 -30.20 3.76
CA ILE A 589 -10.67 -28.99 4.10
C ILE A 589 -12.05 -29.03 3.45
N SER A 590 -13.05 -28.52 4.17
CA SER A 590 -14.45 -28.45 3.69
C SER A 590 -14.76 -27.14 2.96
N GLU A 591 -13.83 -26.19 3.00
CA GLU A 591 -13.92 -24.89 2.35
C GLU A 591 -13.83 -25.01 0.81
N LYS A 592 -14.49 -24.10 0.08
CA LYS A 592 -14.55 -24.15 -1.39
C LYS A 592 -13.19 -23.79 -2.00
N ILE A 593 -12.68 -24.64 -2.90
CA ILE A 593 -11.41 -24.42 -3.60
C ILE A 593 -11.67 -24.23 -5.09
N LEU A 594 -11.27 -23.08 -5.62
CA LEU A 594 -11.33 -22.74 -7.04
C LEU A 594 -9.95 -22.90 -7.70
N GLY A 595 -9.93 -23.18 -9.00
CA GLY A 595 -8.71 -23.45 -9.78
C GLY A 595 -8.36 -24.95 -9.85
N PRO A 596 -7.11 -25.32 -10.20
CA PRO A 596 -6.01 -24.42 -10.55
C PRO A 596 -6.30 -23.66 -11.85
N VAL A 597 -5.97 -22.37 -11.89
CA VAL A 597 -6.00 -21.56 -13.11
C VAL A 597 -4.64 -20.88 -13.29
N ASN A 598 -4.32 -20.52 -14.54
CA ASN A 598 -3.19 -19.65 -14.80
C ASN A 598 -3.34 -18.37 -14.00
N ALA A 599 -2.30 -17.97 -13.26
CA ALA A 599 -2.30 -16.66 -12.63
C ALA A 599 -2.40 -15.60 -13.73
N PRO A 600 -3.09 -14.47 -13.52
CA PRO A 600 -3.37 -13.55 -14.63
C PRO A 600 -2.08 -12.91 -15.19
N VAL A 601 -1.03 -12.82 -14.37
CA VAL A 601 0.36 -12.80 -14.86
C VAL A 601 0.94 -14.22 -14.89
N PHE A 602 0.80 -14.87 -16.06
CA PHE A 602 1.10 -16.29 -16.26
C PHE A 602 2.57 -16.69 -16.04
N ARG A 603 3.52 -15.81 -16.41
CA ARG A 603 4.98 -16.07 -16.25
C ARG A 603 5.71 -14.85 -15.70
N ILE A 604 6.58 -15.06 -14.71
CA ILE A 604 7.47 -14.03 -14.15
C ILE A 604 8.86 -14.62 -13.93
N LYS A 605 9.93 -13.92 -14.36
CA LYS A 605 11.33 -14.36 -14.19
C LYS A 605 11.57 -15.80 -14.66
N ARG A 606 11.01 -16.14 -15.82
CA ARG A 606 10.96 -17.46 -16.49
C ARG A 606 10.10 -18.53 -15.79
N LYS A 607 9.50 -18.22 -14.65
CA LYS A 607 8.67 -19.14 -13.87
C LYS A 607 7.19 -18.96 -14.20
N PHE A 608 6.54 -20.03 -14.61
CA PHE A 608 5.09 -20.16 -14.75
C PHE A 608 4.41 -20.09 -13.39
N ARG A 609 3.16 -19.61 -13.35
CA ARG A 609 2.40 -19.37 -12.12
C ARG A 609 1.00 -19.94 -12.24
N SER A 610 0.64 -20.80 -11.29
CA SER A 610 -0.69 -21.39 -11.15
C SER A 610 -1.30 -20.98 -9.82
N ARG A 611 -2.56 -20.56 -9.83
CA ARG A 611 -3.28 -20.03 -8.67
C ARG A 611 -4.45 -20.95 -8.30
N LEU A 612 -4.55 -21.25 -7.02
CA LEU A 612 -5.72 -21.81 -6.37
C LEU A 612 -6.31 -20.75 -5.44
N LEU A 613 -7.62 -20.64 -5.35
CA LEU A 613 -8.30 -19.71 -4.46
C LEU A 613 -9.22 -20.47 -3.51
N ILE A 614 -8.94 -20.34 -2.20
CA ILE A 614 -9.77 -20.91 -1.15
C ILE A 614 -10.74 -19.82 -0.67
N ARG A 615 -12.03 -20.16 -0.66
CA ARG A 615 -13.11 -19.34 -0.11
C ARG A 615 -13.59 -19.97 1.19
N ALA A 616 -13.43 -19.23 2.28
CA ALA A 616 -13.65 -19.72 3.63
C ALA A 616 -14.57 -18.78 4.40
N LYS A 617 -15.48 -19.32 5.22
CA LYS A 617 -16.27 -18.51 6.15
C LYS A 617 -15.35 -17.81 7.16
N LYS A 618 -15.69 -16.60 7.59
CA LYS A 618 -14.83 -15.78 8.48
C LYS A 618 -14.45 -16.46 9.80
N ASN A 619 -15.35 -17.29 10.34
CA ASN A 619 -15.14 -18.04 11.58
C ASN A 619 -14.44 -19.39 11.37
N SER A 620 -14.04 -19.73 10.15
CA SER A 620 -13.32 -20.98 9.92
C SER A 620 -11.87 -20.88 10.41
N ASN A 621 -11.37 -21.99 10.94
CA ASN A 621 -9.96 -22.14 11.34
C ASN A 621 -9.06 -22.46 10.14
N ILE A 622 -9.32 -21.85 8.97
CA ILE A 622 -8.63 -22.19 7.73
C ILE A 622 -7.11 -21.98 7.82
N GLN A 623 -6.64 -20.93 8.49
CA GLN A 623 -5.21 -20.73 8.73
C GLN A 623 -4.60 -21.89 9.53
N LYS A 624 -5.28 -22.38 10.57
CA LYS A 624 -4.82 -23.54 11.35
C LYS A 624 -4.69 -24.78 10.47
N LYS A 625 -5.75 -25.09 9.72
CA LYS A 625 -5.80 -26.25 8.81
C LYS A 625 -4.70 -26.16 7.76
N LEU A 626 -4.58 -25.02 7.08
CA LEU A 626 -3.54 -24.79 6.06
C LEU A 626 -2.14 -24.89 6.65
N LYS A 627 -1.88 -24.33 7.84
CA LYS A 627 -0.58 -24.46 8.49
C LYS A 627 -0.18 -25.92 8.72
N MET A 628 -1.11 -26.78 9.11
CA MET A 628 -0.85 -28.22 9.27
C MET A 628 -0.61 -28.90 7.91
N ILE A 629 -1.49 -28.65 6.94
CA ILE A 629 -1.40 -29.26 5.60
C ILE A 629 -0.10 -28.87 4.90
N LEU A 630 0.29 -27.59 4.95
CA LEU A 630 1.49 -27.08 4.31
C LEU A 630 2.79 -27.62 4.93
N LYS A 631 2.78 -28.06 6.19
CA LYS A 631 3.94 -28.74 6.81
C LYS A 631 4.19 -30.12 6.22
N GLU A 632 3.14 -30.81 5.78
CA GLU A 632 3.24 -32.17 5.23
C GLU A 632 3.61 -32.19 3.74
N ILE A 633 3.38 -31.07 3.04
CA ILE A 633 3.54 -31.02 1.60
C ILE A 633 4.98 -30.65 1.25
N LYS A 634 5.62 -31.57 0.54
CA LYS A 634 6.89 -31.31 -0.14
C LYS A 634 6.61 -31.13 -1.62
N PHE A 635 6.93 -29.95 -2.14
CA PHE A 635 6.87 -29.67 -3.57
C PHE A 635 8.15 -30.16 -4.25
N SER A 636 8.05 -30.47 -5.54
CA SER A 636 9.18 -30.83 -6.39
C SER A 636 10.27 -29.75 -6.39
N LYS A 637 11.52 -30.16 -6.59
CA LYS A 637 12.69 -29.27 -6.57
C LYS A 637 12.49 -28.14 -7.60
N GLY A 638 12.75 -26.90 -7.19
CA GLY A 638 12.61 -25.72 -8.06
C GLY A 638 11.23 -25.05 -8.00
N MET A 639 10.22 -25.71 -7.43
CA MET A 639 8.91 -25.11 -7.19
C MET A 639 8.90 -24.25 -5.93
N LYS A 640 8.04 -23.23 -5.93
CA LYS A 640 7.80 -22.38 -4.76
C LYS A 640 6.31 -22.13 -4.59
N LEU A 641 5.83 -22.29 -3.37
CA LEU A 641 4.50 -21.85 -2.95
C LEU A 641 4.59 -20.45 -2.36
N ILE A 642 3.66 -19.59 -2.78
CA ILE A 642 3.41 -18.28 -2.20
C ILE A 642 1.97 -18.30 -1.69
N VAL A 643 1.78 -17.92 -0.43
CA VAL A 643 0.47 -17.81 0.19
C VAL A 643 0.13 -16.33 0.33
N ASP A 644 -1.04 -15.94 -0.19
CA ASP A 644 -1.59 -14.60 -0.10
C ASP A 644 -2.94 -14.66 0.62
N VAL A 645 -2.91 -14.31 1.91
CA VAL A 645 -4.10 -14.22 2.76
C VAL A 645 -4.77 -12.87 2.56
N ASP A 646 -6.08 -12.87 2.36
CA ASP A 646 -6.88 -11.68 2.04
C ASP A 646 -6.31 -10.94 0.80
N PRO A 647 -6.32 -11.58 -0.39
CA PRO A 647 -5.83 -10.95 -1.61
C PRO A 647 -6.65 -9.69 -1.93
N VAL A 648 -5.95 -8.61 -2.27
CA VAL A 648 -6.54 -7.32 -2.65
C VAL A 648 -6.58 -7.14 -4.18
N SER A 649 -5.77 -7.91 -4.90
CA SER A 649 -5.76 -7.96 -6.36
C SER A 649 -5.98 -9.39 -6.83
N PHE A 650 -6.93 -9.56 -7.74
CA PHE A 650 -7.20 -10.84 -8.40
C PHE A 650 -6.59 -10.94 -9.78
N ASN A 651 -5.88 -9.88 -10.23
CA ASN A 651 -5.05 -9.85 -11.43
C ASN A 651 -3.71 -10.60 -11.23
#